data_AF-A0A074WQ50-F1
#
_entry.id   AF-A0A074WQ50-F1
#
_cell.length_a   1.000
_cell.length_b   1.000
_cell.length_c   1.000
_cell.angle_alpha   90.00
_cell.angle_beta   90.00
_cell.angle_gamma   90.00
#
_symmetry.space_group_name_H-M   'P 1'
#
loop_
_entity.id
_entity.type
_entity.pdbx_description
1 polymer ?
#
loop_
_entity_poly.entity_id
_entity_poly.type
_entity_poly.pdbx_seq_one_letter_code
_entity_poly.pdbx_strand_id
1 'polypeptide(L)'
;MHRVLRIGVDVGGTNTDGVILDPTKASEPGKGIVAWHKSPTTTNPSSGISDALTSMFEQAKVNPSDVASVTIGTTHFVNAVVERDAARLARVAVIRLCGPFGKHALPCIDWPVDMKDLILGHYALVKGGLEVDGNLIADIDVQEIQDQCNIIKQKSITSIVVIGVFSPIDATHHQEERAAQIINDILPGCNVVLSKEVANLGFLERENAAILNASILPFARKTIRSFQEPIERLGLTCPVFLSQNDGTILSGEMASRLPIRTFSSGPTNSMRGAAYLAQGGTNEAMMVVDIGGTTTDVGLLLANGFPRQAAAYSEFAGVRMNFSCPDVKSIGLGGGSVVREDADKTTVGPDSVGYKIQTEALVFDGNVPTSTDYTIAGDKKIDIGDRNKVQHLSHSGISSFKATVKTMLEMVVDTMKTSPEDLPVLLVGGGAIVAPDELIGASRVIKPEYSGVANAIGAAIARVSAVIDTVKSTESKSVADLVEEISSEAVQKAIESGAAEDSVRIVEVETLPLPYIANKSRFIIRAAGEFDYVRANEMKAATDEELSDENDMGVYEKNGNKPRHDGADTKKHVAVEPVDIATYKPKVIDRVWYISETDLEWMSTGCYILGTGGGGSPYSHMLRMRSILREGGVIRVINPHDLKDDDQVGCGGGAGSPTVGIEKLPGDEMMDAQRGLYEMCDRKATAMIALEIGGGNGLQGMILGASSNMNLPTVDGDWMGRAYPTKWQTTPVVFNERPCVFCPIATADGNGNLLYMPTAVSDLAVERIIRAALSQMGSHVGCAEGPVTGAETKRWAVEHTISLAWRIGRAVATARQRNRIETVAESIIDEVGGPEAAKVIFKGKVIGVDRTLRNGHVYGEVIIEANESGSPAEFEGRIKIPFKNENIAAFKAKDDGSDEVLAIVPDLISVVDAQSGEAIGTPEYRYGLLVTVIGITASDKWTSTARAIEIGGPAAFGLTDLEYKPLGKFVKPVSVIDEYSN
;
A
#
# COMPACT_ATOMS: atom_id res chain seq x y z
N MET A 1 42.66 11.94 17.64
CA MET A 1 42.80 10.94 16.56
C MET A 1 41.51 10.97 15.77
N HIS A 2 41.56 11.24 14.47
CA HIS A 2 40.36 11.18 13.64
C HIS A 2 40.05 9.72 13.37
N ARG A 3 38.93 9.22 13.89
CA ARG A 3 38.37 7.91 13.53
C ARG A 3 37.79 8.05 12.12
N VAL A 4 38.20 7.19 11.19
CA VAL A 4 37.83 7.32 9.77
C VAL A 4 37.16 6.06 9.23
N LEU A 5 37.49 4.89 9.78
CA LEU A 5 37.00 3.62 9.25
C LEU A 5 35.53 3.38 9.62
N ARG A 6 34.73 2.95 8.66
CA ARG A 6 33.32 2.58 8.85
C ARG A 6 33.19 1.07 8.66
N ILE A 7 32.44 0.42 9.53
CA ILE A 7 32.14 -1.01 9.40
C ILE A 7 30.67 -1.16 9.02
N GLY A 8 30.40 -1.93 7.96
CA GLY A 8 29.05 -2.35 7.61
C GLY A 8 28.93 -3.86 7.77
N VAL A 9 27.86 -4.32 8.39
CA VAL A 9 27.51 -5.74 8.50
C VAL A 9 26.07 -5.92 8.06
N ASP A 10 25.79 -6.90 7.21
CA ASP A 10 24.42 -7.28 6.84
C ASP A 10 24.18 -8.73 7.23
N VAL A 11 23.25 -8.94 8.16
CA VAL A 11 22.85 -10.26 8.65
C VAL A 11 21.57 -10.67 7.96
N GLY A 12 21.73 -11.37 6.82
CA GLY A 12 20.63 -11.90 6.02
C GLY A 12 20.22 -13.33 6.41
N GLY A 13 19.25 -13.90 5.70
CA GLY A 13 18.76 -15.27 5.98
C GLY A 13 19.73 -16.38 5.56
N THR A 14 20.57 -16.15 4.54
CA THR A 14 21.50 -17.15 4.00
C THR A 14 22.95 -16.86 4.39
N ASN A 15 23.36 -15.58 4.33
CA ASN A 15 24.72 -15.16 4.56
C ASN A 15 24.78 -13.95 5.50
N THR A 16 25.87 -13.89 6.27
CA THR A 16 26.32 -12.70 6.98
C THR A 16 27.48 -12.09 6.22
N ASP A 17 27.30 -10.84 5.80
CA ASP A 17 28.25 -10.09 4.98
C ASP A 17 28.84 -8.95 5.80
N GLY A 18 30.14 -8.71 5.68
CA GLY A 18 30.84 -7.66 6.41
C GLY A 18 31.83 -6.91 5.54
N VAL A 19 32.01 -5.61 5.81
CA VAL A 19 33.04 -4.78 5.18
C VAL A 19 33.65 -3.78 6.17
N ILE A 20 34.95 -3.51 6.02
CA ILE A 20 35.64 -2.36 6.61
C ILE A 20 35.97 -1.39 5.48
N LEU A 21 35.50 -0.14 5.60
CA LEU A 21 35.59 0.89 4.58
C LEU A 21 36.33 2.13 5.10
N ASP A 22 37.28 2.64 4.31
CA ASP A 22 37.88 3.96 4.44
C ASP A 22 37.23 4.93 3.42
N PRO A 23 36.26 5.76 3.84
CA PRO A 23 35.54 6.65 2.92
C PRO A 23 36.44 7.72 2.30
N THR A 24 37.61 8.03 2.88
CA THR A 24 38.54 9.03 2.31
C THR A 24 39.22 8.54 1.04
N LYS A 25 39.23 7.22 0.83
CA LYS A 25 39.81 6.53 -0.33
C LYS A 25 38.77 6.05 -1.31
N ALA A 26 37.53 6.53 -1.19
CA ALA A 26 36.43 6.11 -2.07
C ALA A 26 36.80 6.25 -3.55
N SER A 27 37.52 7.29 -3.95
CA SER A 27 37.90 7.56 -5.35
C SER A 27 39.00 6.64 -5.90
N GLU A 28 39.63 5.80 -5.08
CA GLU A 28 40.66 4.85 -5.50
C GLU A 28 40.05 3.60 -6.19
N PRO A 29 40.82 2.80 -6.96
CA PRO A 29 40.32 1.61 -7.64
C PRO A 29 39.62 0.61 -6.70
N GLY A 30 40.16 0.41 -5.49
CA GLY A 30 39.57 -0.47 -4.46
C GLY A 30 38.40 0.16 -3.68
N LYS A 31 37.94 1.36 -4.06
CA LYS A 31 36.82 2.08 -3.45
C LYS A 31 36.91 2.26 -1.93
N GLY A 32 38.12 2.28 -1.38
CA GLY A 32 38.35 2.35 0.06
C GLY A 32 37.96 1.10 0.83
N ILE A 33 37.67 -0.03 0.18
CA ILE A 33 37.39 -1.31 0.85
C ILE A 33 38.71 -1.86 1.40
N VAL A 34 38.82 -1.95 2.71
CA VAL A 34 40.04 -2.39 3.42
C VAL A 34 40.02 -3.90 3.65
N ALA A 35 38.88 -4.44 4.05
CA ALA A 35 38.65 -5.88 4.21
C ALA A 35 37.16 -6.18 4.06
N TRP A 36 36.85 -7.44 3.75
CA TRP A 36 35.48 -7.93 3.66
C TRP A 36 35.39 -9.39 4.09
N HIS A 37 34.20 -9.82 4.48
CA HIS A 37 33.93 -11.19 4.88
C HIS A 37 32.53 -11.60 4.44
N LYS A 38 32.37 -12.87 4.07
CA LYS A 38 31.08 -13.49 3.76
C LYS A 38 31.08 -14.90 4.33
N SER A 39 30.12 -15.19 5.20
CA SER A 39 29.95 -16.49 5.82
C SER A 39 28.47 -16.90 5.81
N PRO A 40 28.15 -18.20 5.98
CA PRO A 40 26.77 -18.63 6.22
C PRO A 40 26.21 -17.99 7.50
N THR A 41 24.95 -17.57 7.49
CA THR A 41 24.30 -17.00 8.68
C THR A 41 24.19 -18.04 9.79
N THR A 42 24.57 -17.66 11.01
CA THR A 42 24.43 -18.50 12.20
C THR A 42 23.06 -18.32 12.86
N THR A 43 22.58 -19.33 13.60
CA THR A 43 21.31 -19.22 14.32
C THR A 43 21.31 -18.11 15.38
N ASN A 44 22.47 -17.88 16.00
CA ASN A 44 22.70 -16.73 16.87
C ASN A 44 23.32 -15.59 16.05
N PRO A 45 22.65 -14.44 15.88
CA PRO A 45 23.17 -13.32 15.09
C PRO A 45 24.47 -12.74 15.66
N SER A 46 24.60 -12.73 16.99
CA SER A 46 25.76 -12.18 17.68
C SER A 46 27.03 -12.97 17.39
N SER A 47 26.94 -14.29 17.21
CA SER A 47 28.10 -15.09 16.78
C SER A 47 28.51 -14.76 15.36
N GLY A 48 27.55 -14.67 14.43
CA GLY A 48 27.83 -14.35 13.03
C GLY A 48 28.48 -12.97 12.87
N ILE A 49 27.99 -11.97 13.62
CA ILE A 49 28.60 -10.63 13.68
C ILE A 49 30.02 -10.70 14.26
N SER A 50 30.20 -11.42 15.37
CA SER A 50 31.52 -11.57 16.02
C SER A 50 32.54 -12.24 15.10
N ASP A 51 32.14 -13.29 14.39
CA ASP A 51 33.00 -14.05 13.48
C ASP A 51 33.39 -13.21 12.26
N ALA A 52 32.42 -12.45 11.71
CA ALA A 52 32.66 -11.53 10.60
C ALA A 52 33.62 -10.41 11.01
N LEU A 53 33.39 -9.77 12.16
CA LEU A 53 34.27 -8.71 12.67
C LEU A 53 35.69 -9.26 12.92
N THR A 54 35.82 -10.36 13.65
CA THR A 54 37.14 -10.96 13.96
C THR A 54 37.92 -11.27 12.69
N SER A 55 37.27 -11.91 11.71
CA SER A 55 37.89 -12.23 10.42
C SER A 55 38.34 -10.99 9.65
N MET A 56 37.54 -9.92 9.64
CA MET A 56 37.90 -8.68 8.95
C MET A 56 39.06 -7.94 9.64
N PHE A 57 39.11 -7.92 10.98
CA PHE A 57 40.22 -7.32 11.72
C PHE A 57 41.54 -8.07 11.49
N GLU A 58 41.50 -9.41 11.42
CA GLU A 58 42.66 -10.23 11.10
C GLU A 58 43.20 -9.97 9.68
N GLN A 59 42.29 -9.79 8.70
CA GLN A 59 42.66 -9.46 7.32
C GLN A 59 43.20 -8.02 7.19
N ALA A 60 42.50 -7.04 7.75
CA ALA A 60 42.79 -5.62 7.61
C ALA A 60 44.02 -5.16 8.42
N LYS A 61 44.31 -5.83 9.55
CA LYS A 61 45.35 -5.43 10.53
C LYS A 61 45.22 -3.97 10.99
N VAL A 62 43.99 -3.48 11.10
CA VAL A 62 43.66 -2.12 11.55
C VAL A 62 43.43 -2.08 13.06
N ASN A 63 43.61 -0.90 13.68
CA ASN A 63 43.37 -0.73 15.10
C ASN A 63 41.87 -0.46 15.36
N PRO A 64 41.22 -1.17 16.31
CA PRO A 64 39.84 -0.87 16.72
C PRO A 64 39.58 0.60 17.07
N SER A 65 40.59 1.34 17.55
CA SER A 65 40.46 2.77 17.86
C SER A 65 40.22 3.67 16.64
N ASP A 66 40.47 3.19 15.43
CA ASP A 66 40.36 3.96 14.18
C ASP A 66 38.94 3.87 13.58
N VAL A 67 38.08 3.01 14.14
CA VAL A 67 36.71 2.80 13.70
C VAL A 67 35.79 3.90 14.23
N ALA A 68 35.15 4.60 13.30
CA ALA A 68 34.21 5.68 13.54
C ALA A 68 32.80 5.18 13.90
N SER A 69 32.35 4.09 13.27
CA SER A 69 31.04 3.48 13.52
C SER A 69 30.94 2.04 13.04
N VAL A 70 29.94 1.33 13.57
CA VAL A 70 29.46 0.06 13.04
C VAL A 70 27.99 0.21 12.66
N THR A 71 27.62 -0.11 11.42
CA THR A 71 26.23 -0.14 10.95
C THR A 71 25.81 -1.56 10.62
N ILE A 72 24.63 -1.96 11.10
CA ILE A 72 24.10 -3.32 10.96
C ILE A 72 22.79 -3.28 10.16
N GLY A 73 22.77 -3.95 9.01
CA GLY A 73 21.54 -4.38 8.33
C GLY A 73 21.11 -5.74 8.87
N THR A 74 19.80 -5.94 9.07
CA THR A 74 19.31 -7.23 9.58
C THR A 74 17.90 -7.55 9.13
N THR A 75 17.67 -8.82 8.79
CA THR A 75 16.33 -9.35 8.49
C THR A 75 15.68 -10.09 9.67
N HIS A 76 16.30 -10.07 10.85
CA HIS A 76 15.80 -10.84 12.01
C HIS A 76 14.42 -10.42 12.51
N PHE A 77 14.11 -9.12 12.50
CA PHE A 77 12.80 -8.63 12.97
C PHE A 77 11.70 -9.00 11.99
N VAL A 78 11.98 -8.84 10.69
CA VAL A 78 11.01 -9.11 9.65
C VAL A 78 10.67 -10.60 9.58
N ASN A 79 11.67 -11.49 9.75
CA ASN A 79 11.45 -12.93 9.78
C ASN A 79 10.56 -13.37 10.93
N ALA A 80 10.64 -12.73 12.11
CA ALA A 80 9.75 -13.06 13.23
C ALA A 80 8.27 -12.83 12.90
N VAL A 81 7.96 -11.81 12.09
CA VAL A 81 6.61 -11.51 11.61
C VAL A 81 6.19 -12.50 10.52
N VAL A 82 7.05 -12.74 9.52
CA VAL A 82 6.78 -13.68 8.41
C VAL A 82 6.55 -15.11 8.93
N GLU A 83 7.37 -15.56 9.88
CA GLU A 83 7.30 -16.88 10.49
C GLU A 83 6.19 -17.00 11.56
N ARG A 84 5.52 -15.88 11.90
CA ARG A 84 4.45 -15.79 12.90
C ARG A 84 4.87 -16.39 14.25
N ASP A 85 6.09 -16.07 14.68
CA ASP A 85 6.68 -16.70 15.85
C ASP A 85 6.15 -16.12 17.17
N ALA A 86 5.31 -16.90 17.85
CA ALA A 86 4.71 -16.56 19.14
C ALA A 86 5.70 -16.34 20.29
N ALA A 87 6.94 -16.81 20.16
CA ALA A 87 8.00 -16.54 21.12
C ALA A 87 8.64 -15.16 20.92
N ARG A 88 8.60 -14.62 19.69
CA ARG A 88 9.20 -13.33 19.33
C ARG A 88 8.17 -12.20 19.23
N LEU A 89 6.87 -12.52 19.14
CA LEU A 89 5.78 -11.55 19.02
C LEU A 89 4.98 -11.45 20.32
N ALA A 90 4.84 -10.24 20.84
CA ALA A 90 4.05 -9.93 22.01
C ALA A 90 2.58 -9.66 21.66
N ARG A 91 1.67 -9.96 22.60
CA ARG A 91 0.28 -9.49 22.50
C ARG A 91 0.20 -7.99 22.70
N VAL A 92 -0.69 -7.34 21.96
CA VAL A 92 -0.87 -5.90 21.91
C VAL A 92 -2.30 -5.51 22.31
N ALA A 93 -2.42 -4.44 23.11
CA ALA A 93 -3.68 -3.76 23.35
C ALA A 93 -3.74 -2.47 22.51
N VAL A 94 -4.90 -2.14 21.95
CA VAL A 94 -5.07 -0.93 21.11
C VAL A 94 -6.11 -0.01 21.72
N ILE A 95 -5.78 1.27 21.91
CA ILE A 95 -6.70 2.30 22.37
C ILE A 95 -6.88 3.32 21.23
N ARG A 96 -8.06 3.31 20.62
CA ARG A 96 -8.44 4.26 19.57
C ARG A 96 -9.11 5.50 20.16
N LEU A 97 -8.51 6.67 19.92
CA LEU A 97 -9.06 7.99 20.20
C LEU A 97 -9.84 8.45 18.95
N CYS A 98 -11.10 8.03 18.84
CA CYS A 98 -11.86 8.18 17.59
C CYS A 98 -13.30 8.64 17.76
N GLY A 99 -13.79 8.78 18.99
CA GLY A 99 -15.18 9.16 19.23
C GLY A 99 -16.15 8.19 18.53
N PRO A 100 -17.13 8.67 17.75
CA PRO A 100 -18.12 7.82 17.10
C PRO A 100 -17.59 7.05 15.87
N PHE A 101 -16.40 7.41 15.38
CA PHE A 101 -15.82 6.91 14.13
C PHE A 101 -15.03 5.60 14.33
N GLY A 102 -14.81 4.84 13.25
CA GLY A 102 -13.97 3.64 13.25
C GLY A 102 -14.53 2.40 13.96
N LYS A 103 -15.70 2.49 14.61
CA LYS A 103 -16.33 1.37 15.34
C LYS A 103 -16.74 0.18 14.46
N HIS A 104 -16.91 0.40 13.17
CA HIS A 104 -17.33 -0.62 12.20
C HIS A 104 -16.17 -1.32 11.47
N ALA A 105 -14.94 -0.88 11.72
CA ALA A 105 -13.73 -1.43 11.13
C ALA A 105 -12.69 -1.62 12.24
N LEU A 106 -12.90 -2.66 13.06
CA LEU A 106 -12.10 -2.95 14.25
C LEU A 106 -10.62 -3.20 13.92
N PRO A 107 -9.70 -3.08 14.90
CA PRO A 107 -8.29 -3.36 14.66
C PRO A 107 -8.06 -4.76 14.08
N CYS A 108 -7.10 -4.84 13.14
CA CYS A 108 -6.72 -6.07 12.44
C CYS A 108 -7.89 -6.76 11.69
N ILE A 109 -8.91 -6.03 11.24
CA ILE A 109 -10.10 -6.61 10.57
C ILE A 109 -9.76 -7.36 9.27
N ASP A 110 -8.69 -6.95 8.58
CA ASP A 110 -8.24 -7.48 7.30
C ASP A 110 -6.95 -8.31 7.40
N TRP A 111 -6.45 -8.55 8.61
CA TRP A 111 -5.25 -9.36 8.83
C TRP A 111 -5.54 -10.86 8.61
N PRO A 112 -4.49 -11.66 8.32
CA PRO A 112 -4.57 -13.10 8.47
C PRO A 112 -5.05 -13.47 9.88
N VAL A 113 -6.06 -14.34 9.96
CA VAL A 113 -6.77 -14.67 11.21
C VAL A 113 -5.81 -15.14 12.29
N ASP A 114 -4.86 -16.01 11.94
CA ASP A 114 -3.88 -16.55 12.88
C ASP A 114 -2.88 -15.50 13.37
N MET A 115 -2.48 -14.55 12.52
CA MET A 115 -1.65 -13.41 12.93
C MET A 115 -2.41 -12.46 13.85
N LYS A 116 -3.69 -12.19 13.56
CA LYS A 116 -4.57 -11.40 14.42
C LYS A 116 -4.71 -12.05 15.79
N ASP A 117 -5.03 -13.34 15.85
CA ASP A 117 -5.25 -14.06 17.11
C ASP A 117 -3.96 -14.12 17.96
N LEU A 118 -2.81 -14.21 17.28
CA LEU A 118 -1.51 -14.18 17.92
C LEU A 118 -1.20 -12.82 18.58
N ILE A 119 -1.44 -11.72 17.86
CA ILE A 119 -0.96 -10.39 18.26
C ILE A 119 -2.05 -9.60 19.00
N LEU A 120 -3.27 -9.52 18.49
CA LEU A 120 -4.30 -8.65 19.07
C LEU A 120 -4.86 -9.25 20.37
N GLY A 121 -4.53 -8.64 21.51
CA GLY A 121 -4.97 -9.06 22.85
C GLY A 121 -6.22 -8.34 23.36
N HIS A 122 -6.34 -7.08 22.99
CA HIS A 122 -7.46 -6.23 23.38
C HIS A 122 -7.52 -5.01 22.46
N TYR A 123 -8.70 -4.45 22.32
CA TYR A 123 -8.87 -3.13 21.75
C TYR A 123 -9.98 -2.39 22.49
N ALA A 124 -9.92 -1.08 22.45
CA ALA A 124 -10.94 -0.18 22.96
C ALA A 124 -11.10 1.03 22.03
N LEU A 125 -12.33 1.51 21.93
CA LEU A 125 -12.71 2.73 21.22
C LEU A 125 -13.13 3.72 22.32
N VAL A 126 -12.43 4.83 22.45
CA VAL A 126 -12.68 5.85 23.48
C VAL A 126 -12.86 7.22 22.85
N LYS A 127 -13.36 8.19 23.63
CA LYS A 127 -13.45 9.58 23.17
C LYS A 127 -12.07 10.15 22.82
N GLY A 128 -12.09 11.06 21.85
CA GLY A 128 -10.90 11.64 21.26
C GLY A 128 -11.05 11.74 19.74
N GLY A 129 -9.97 12.09 19.08
CA GLY A 129 -9.91 12.32 17.64
C GLY A 129 -10.07 13.78 17.28
N LEU A 130 -9.52 14.14 16.12
CA LEU A 130 -9.59 15.46 15.54
C LEU A 130 -10.33 15.42 14.21
N GLU A 131 -10.90 16.55 13.83
CA GLU A 131 -11.28 16.84 12.46
C GLU A 131 -10.04 17.21 11.64
N VAL A 132 -10.15 17.13 10.32
CA VAL A 132 -9.02 17.42 9.41
C VAL A 132 -8.49 18.86 9.53
N ASP A 133 -9.31 19.76 10.06
CA ASP A 133 -8.91 21.14 10.31
C ASP A 133 -8.12 21.31 11.63
N GLY A 134 -8.05 20.26 12.46
CA GLY A 134 -7.40 20.23 13.78
C GLY A 134 -8.37 20.46 14.95
N ASN A 135 -9.66 20.74 14.68
CA ASN A 135 -10.67 20.87 15.74
C ASN A 135 -10.94 19.51 16.38
N LEU A 136 -11.44 19.50 17.62
CA LEU A 136 -11.80 18.27 18.31
C LEU A 136 -13.05 17.63 17.70
N ILE A 137 -12.99 16.31 17.42
CA ILE A 137 -14.20 15.47 17.37
C ILE A 137 -14.76 15.37 18.79
N ALA A 138 -13.89 14.98 19.73
CA ALA A 138 -14.13 15.00 21.16
C ALA A 138 -12.78 15.12 21.89
N ASP A 139 -12.76 15.64 23.12
CA ASP A 139 -11.56 15.50 23.97
C ASP A 139 -11.48 14.09 24.58
N ILE A 140 -10.28 13.68 24.98
CA ILE A 140 -10.07 12.38 25.62
C ILE A 140 -10.79 12.29 26.98
N ASP A 141 -11.35 11.13 27.28
CA ASP A 141 -11.99 10.86 28.58
C ASP A 141 -11.04 10.03 29.46
N VAL A 142 -10.57 10.66 30.54
CA VAL A 142 -9.60 10.05 31.47
C VAL A 142 -10.17 8.79 32.12
N GLN A 143 -11.47 8.77 32.45
CA GLN A 143 -12.08 7.62 33.10
C GLN A 143 -12.21 6.44 32.13
N GLU A 144 -12.58 6.70 30.88
CA GLU A 144 -12.64 5.65 29.85
C GLU A 144 -11.25 4.99 29.67
N ILE A 145 -10.18 5.79 29.59
CA ILE A 145 -8.80 5.27 29.48
C ILE A 145 -8.41 4.47 30.73
N GLN A 146 -8.74 4.95 31.93
CA GLN A 146 -8.48 4.24 33.19
C GLN A 146 -9.16 2.86 33.23
N ASP A 147 -10.42 2.79 32.80
CA ASP A 147 -11.17 1.54 32.77
C ASP A 147 -10.54 0.53 31.81
N GLN A 148 -10.08 0.98 30.63
CA GLN A 148 -9.36 0.11 29.69
C GLN A 148 -8.00 -0.35 30.24
N CYS A 149 -7.26 0.52 30.94
CA CYS A 149 -6.01 0.14 31.59
C CYS A 149 -6.21 -1.00 32.60
N ASN A 150 -7.31 -0.98 33.36
CA ASN A 150 -7.65 -2.06 34.28
C ASN A 150 -7.89 -3.40 33.55
N ILE A 151 -8.57 -3.39 32.40
CA ILE A 151 -8.80 -4.58 31.58
C ILE A 151 -7.48 -5.09 30.98
N ILE A 152 -6.64 -4.19 30.46
CA ILE A 152 -5.31 -4.51 29.91
C ILE A 152 -4.45 -5.21 30.97
N LYS A 153 -4.44 -4.68 32.20
CA LYS A 153 -3.73 -5.27 33.34
C LYS A 153 -4.24 -6.67 33.68
N GLN A 154 -5.55 -6.87 33.71
CA GLN A 154 -6.15 -8.19 33.97
C GLN A 154 -5.77 -9.21 32.89
N LYS A 155 -5.62 -8.77 31.64
CA LYS A 155 -5.17 -9.60 30.51
C LYS A 155 -3.65 -9.80 30.44
N SER A 156 -2.88 -9.19 31.35
CA SER A 156 -1.41 -9.26 31.39
C SER A 156 -0.75 -8.82 30.07
N ILE A 157 -1.33 -7.84 29.40
CA ILE A 157 -0.78 -7.27 28.16
C ILE A 157 0.15 -6.11 28.53
N THR A 158 1.39 -6.13 28.01
CA THR A 158 2.42 -5.13 28.32
C THR A 158 2.76 -4.21 27.16
N SER A 159 2.30 -4.51 25.94
CA SER A 159 2.46 -3.65 24.76
C SER A 159 1.12 -2.99 24.42
N ILE A 160 1.10 -1.66 24.37
CA ILE A 160 -0.12 -0.85 24.19
C ILE A 160 0.12 0.13 23.05
N VAL A 161 -0.81 0.20 22.11
CA VAL A 161 -0.84 1.19 21.02
C VAL A 161 -1.91 2.22 21.32
N VAL A 162 -1.57 3.50 21.20
CA VAL A 162 -2.52 4.60 21.21
C VAL A 162 -2.58 5.18 19.80
N ILE A 163 -3.77 5.25 19.23
CA ILE A 163 -3.99 5.83 17.89
C ILE A 163 -5.17 6.80 17.91
N GLY A 164 -4.96 8.02 17.41
CA GLY A 164 -6.03 9.01 17.22
C GLY A 164 -6.35 9.30 15.76
N VAL A 165 -7.61 9.67 15.49
CA VAL A 165 -8.02 10.22 14.19
C VAL A 165 -7.33 11.57 13.98
N PHE A 166 -6.61 11.73 12.86
CA PHE A 166 -5.78 12.89 12.53
C PHE A 166 -4.67 13.21 13.55
N SER A 167 -4.24 12.24 14.37
CA SER A 167 -3.17 12.44 15.35
C SER A 167 -1.80 12.87 14.78
N PRO A 168 -1.38 12.48 13.54
CA PRO A 168 -0.10 12.94 12.99
C PRO A 168 -0.02 14.45 12.75
N ILE A 169 -1.17 15.12 12.65
CA ILE A 169 -1.25 16.57 12.44
C ILE A 169 -1.70 17.31 13.72
N ASP A 170 -1.81 16.60 14.85
CA ASP A 170 -2.15 17.19 16.15
C ASP A 170 -0.95 17.97 16.72
N ALA A 171 -0.98 19.28 16.53
CA ALA A 171 0.00 20.21 17.07
C ALA A 171 -0.55 21.05 18.24
N THR A 172 -1.77 20.79 18.70
CA THR A 172 -2.46 21.68 19.67
C THR A 172 -2.97 20.92 20.88
N HIS A 173 -3.59 19.77 20.69
CA HIS A 173 -4.25 19.02 21.76
C HIS A 173 -3.38 17.89 22.32
N HIS A 174 -2.44 17.37 21.53
CA HIS A 174 -1.50 16.31 21.89
C HIS A 174 -2.21 15.09 22.52
N GLN A 175 -3.30 14.63 21.91
CA GLN A 175 -4.19 13.64 22.52
C GLN A 175 -3.52 12.28 22.73
N GLU A 176 -2.69 11.83 21.79
CA GLU A 176 -1.94 10.57 21.93
C GLU A 176 -0.97 10.62 23.12
N GLU A 177 -0.21 11.71 23.25
CA GLU A 177 0.72 11.90 24.37
C GLU A 177 0.00 12.00 25.71
N ARG A 178 -1.10 12.76 25.79
CA ARG A 178 -1.91 12.85 27.01
C ARG A 178 -2.47 11.50 27.43
N ALA A 179 -2.98 10.71 26.48
CA ALA A 179 -3.45 9.36 26.75
C ALA A 179 -2.31 8.43 27.20
N ALA A 180 -1.13 8.50 26.57
CA ALA A 180 0.03 7.72 26.99
C ALA A 180 0.51 8.08 28.40
N GLN A 181 0.49 9.35 28.79
CA GLN A 181 0.82 9.75 30.17
C GLN A 181 -0.12 9.09 31.18
N ILE A 182 -1.43 9.11 30.91
CA ILE A 182 -2.44 8.45 31.77
C ILE A 182 -2.18 6.94 31.86
N ILE A 183 -1.90 6.29 30.73
CA ILE A 183 -1.61 4.85 30.68
C ILE A 183 -0.35 4.54 31.50
N ASN A 184 0.72 5.32 31.34
CA ASN A 184 1.99 5.13 32.07
C ASN A 184 1.83 5.32 33.59
N ASP A 185 1.02 6.28 34.02
CA ASP A 185 0.74 6.52 35.44
C ASP A 185 0.02 5.32 36.10
N ILE A 186 -0.80 4.58 35.34
CA ILE A 186 -1.61 3.44 35.84
C ILE A 186 -0.87 2.11 35.68
N LEU A 187 -0.16 1.95 34.56
CA LEU A 187 0.53 0.74 34.13
C LEU A 187 2.03 1.00 33.93
N PRO A 188 2.77 1.34 35.00
CA PRO A 188 4.20 1.58 34.89
C PRO A 188 4.92 0.33 34.37
N GLY A 189 5.84 0.51 33.43
CA GLY A 189 6.60 -0.57 32.80
C GLY A 189 5.96 -1.19 31.55
N CYS A 190 4.77 -0.75 31.13
CA CYS A 190 4.22 -1.11 29.83
C CYS A 190 4.90 -0.31 28.70
N ASN A 191 5.00 -0.92 27.52
CA ASN A 191 5.48 -0.28 26.31
C ASN A 191 4.29 0.42 25.63
N VAL A 192 4.21 1.74 25.76
CA VAL A 192 3.19 2.53 25.07
C VAL A 192 3.77 3.07 23.75
N VAL A 193 3.12 2.75 22.64
CA VAL A 193 3.48 3.17 21.28
C VAL A 193 2.47 4.18 20.79
N LEU A 194 2.95 5.37 20.42
CA LEU A 194 2.14 6.40 19.78
C LEU A 194 2.12 6.18 18.27
N SER A 195 0.93 6.06 17.68
CA SER A 195 0.80 5.72 16.27
C SER A 195 1.48 6.74 15.36
N LYS A 196 1.46 8.03 15.74
CA LYS A 196 2.05 9.12 14.96
C LYS A 196 3.58 9.12 14.90
N GLU A 197 4.24 8.45 15.85
CA GLU A 197 5.71 8.27 15.81
C GLU A 197 6.10 7.15 14.84
N VAL A 198 5.17 6.22 14.58
CA VAL A 198 5.39 5.03 13.76
C VAL A 198 5.19 5.36 12.29
N ALA A 199 4.03 5.91 11.92
CA ALA A 199 3.68 6.25 10.54
C ALA A 199 2.75 7.47 10.43
N ASN A 200 2.55 7.97 9.21
CA ASN A 200 1.82 9.22 8.92
C ASN A 200 0.32 8.95 8.61
N LEU A 201 -0.32 9.86 7.86
CA LEU A 201 -1.75 9.77 7.49
C LEU A 201 -2.08 8.46 6.75
N GLY A 202 -3.27 7.92 7.03
CA GLY A 202 -3.69 6.56 6.68
C GLY A 202 -4.03 5.79 7.95
N PHE A 203 -5.29 5.83 8.40
CA PHE A 203 -5.65 5.38 9.74
C PHE A 203 -5.41 3.89 9.94
N LEU A 204 -5.92 3.05 9.02
CA LEU A 204 -5.75 1.60 9.11
C LEU A 204 -4.31 1.19 8.90
N GLU A 205 -3.63 1.77 7.92
CA GLU A 205 -2.23 1.48 7.63
C GLU A 205 -1.30 1.88 8.79
N ARG A 206 -1.53 3.05 9.40
CA ARG A 206 -0.79 3.53 10.57
C ARG A 206 -1.08 2.67 11.80
N GLU A 207 -2.34 2.31 12.01
CA GLU A 207 -2.71 1.39 13.08
C GLU A 207 -1.98 0.05 12.93
N ASN A 208 -2.03 -0.52 11.72
CA ASN A 208 -1.42 -1.80 11.43
C ASN A 208 0.09 -1.77 11.67
N ALA A 209 0.77 -0.70 11.23
CA ALA A 209 2.19 -0.49 11.47
C ALA A 209 2.50 -0.34 12.97
N ALA A 210 1.70 0.41 13.72
CA ALA A 210 1.87 0.61 15.15
C ALA A 210 1.66 -0.69 15.95
N ILE A 211 0.67 -1.51 15.59
CA ILE A 211 0.43 -2.82 16.21
C ILE A 211 1.59 -3.76 15.94
N LEU A 212 2.07 -3.86 14.70
CA LEU A 212 3.22 -4.71 14.39
C LEU A 212 4.49 -4.23 15.10
N ASN A 213 4.74 -2.93 15.13
CA ASN A 213 5.85 -2.34 15.89
C ASN A 213 5.77 -2.71 17.38
N ALA A 214 4.60 -2.52 17.99
CA ALA A 214 4.38 -2.84 19.39
C ALA A 214 4.55 -4.34 19.72
N SER A 215 4.22 -5.21 18.76
CA SER A 215 4.34 -6.66 18.93
C SER A 215 5.80 -7.14 18.92
N ILE A 216 6.67 -6.52 18.10
CA ILE A 216 8.08 -6.95 17.94
C ILE A 216 9.03 -6.21 18.89
N LEU A 217 8.61 -5.09 19.48
CA LEU A 217 9.40 -4.24 20.39
C LEU A 217 10.23 -5.01 21.45
N PRO A 218 9.66 -5.95 22.23
CA PRO A 218 10.42 -6.67 23.25
C PRO A 218 11.57 -7.52 22.66
N PHE A 219 11.31 -8.17 21.52
CA PHE A 219 12.33 -8.96 20.82
C PHE A 219 13.40 -8.06 20.19
N ALA A 220 13.00 -6.93 19.62
CA ALA A 220 13.92 -5.97 19.02
C ALA A 220 14.92 -5.41 20.02
N ARG A 221 14.46 -4.94 21.20
CA ARG A 221 15.35 -4.43 22.27
C ARG A 221 16.41 -5.44 22.67
N LYS A 222 16.01 -6.69 22.86
CA LYS A 222 16.92 -7.78 23.25
C LYS A 222 17.96 -8.07 22.17
N THR A 223 17.53 -8.08 20.91
CA THR A 223 18.40 -8.35 19.76
C THR A 223 19.38 -7.20 19.51
N ILE A 224 18.93 -5.94 19.62
CA ILE A 224 19.81 -4.77 19.48
C ILE A 224 20.90 -4.78 20.56
N ARG A 225 20.54 -5.12 21.81
CA ARG A 225 21.53 -5.31 22.88
C ARG A 225 22.54 -6.41 22.54
N SER A 226 22.08 -7.53 21.99
CA SER A 226 22.97 -8.63 21.60
C SER A 226 23.89 -8.26 20.43
N PHE A 227 23.57 -7.25 19.62
CA PHE A 227 24.47 -6.70 18.60
C PHE A 227 25.56 -5.80 19.18
N GLN A 228 25.32 -5.17 20.33
CA GLN A 228 26.29 -4.30 21.00
C GLN A 228 27.36 -5.11 21.75
N GLU A 229 27.01 -6.27 22.33
CA GLU A 229 27.94 -7.09 23.10
C GLU A 229 29.24 -7.50 22.35
N PRO A 230 29.20 -7.99 21.09
CA PRO A 230 30.42 -8.33 20.35
C PRO A 230 31.33 -7.14 20.10
N ILE A 231 30.73 -5.97 19.88
CA ILE A 231 31.42 -4.71 19.57
C ILE A 231 32.21 -4.26 20.81
N GLU A 232 31.60 -4.34 21.99
CA GLU A 232 32.29 -4.06 23.26
C GLU A 232 33.41 -5.06 23.55
N ARG A 233 33.18 -6.36 23.32
CA ARG A 233 34.20 -7.40 23.53
C ARG A 233 35.44 -7.21 22.65
N LEU A 234 35.26 -6.68 21.44
CA LEU A 234 36.35 -6.36 20.51
C LEU A 234 37.04 -5.00 20.84
N GLY A 235 36.64 -4.34 21.92
CA GLY A 235 37.24 -3.07 22.36
C GLY A 235 36.85 -1.86 21.51
N LEU A 236 35.79 -1.96 20.70
CA LEU A 236 35.28 -0.86 19.90
C LEU A 236 34.52 0.13 20.78
N THR A 237 34.89 1.40 20.70
CA THR A 237 34.26 2.49 21.48
C THR A 237 33.43 3.42 20.59
N CYS A 238 32.97 2.92 19.45
CA CYS A 238 32.17 3.66 18.47
C CYS A 238 30.66 3.35 18.62
N PRO A 239 29.79 4.24 18.12
CA PRO A 239 28.35 4.02 18.08
C PRO A 239 27.96 2.89 17.11
N VAL A 240 26.87 2.22 17.45
CA VAL A 240 26.24 1.16 16.66
C VAL A 240 24.94 1.68 16.06
N PHE A 241 24.83 1.59 14.74
CA PHE A 241 23.66 1.99 13.98
C PHE A 241 22.98 0.80 13.34
N LEU A 242 21.70 0.95 13.01
CA LEU A 242 20.97 0.02 12.18
C LEU A 242 20.56 0.69 10.86
N SER A 243 20.62 -0.06 9.76
CA SER A 243 20.13 0.41 8.46
C SER A 243 18.60 0.46 8.42
N GLN A 244 18.06 1.52 7.80
CA GLN A 244 16.64 1.73 7.57
C GLN A 244 16.18 1.26 6.19
N ASN A 245 14.86 1.17 6.05
CA ASN A 245 14.18 0.84 4.80
C ASN A 245 14.48 1.84 3.66
N ASP A 246 14.75 3.10 3.96
CA ASP A 246 15.00 4.16 2.96
C ASP A 246 16.49 4.42 2.69
N GLY A 247 17.38 3.65 3.32
CA GLY A 247 18.82 3.68 3.06
C GLY A 247 19.59 4.65 3.91
N THR A 248 18.96 5.08 5.01
CA THR A 248 19.58 5.88 6.06
C THR A 248 19.80 5.05 7.31
N ILE A 249 20.40 5.64 8.35
CA ILE A 249 20.71 4.95 9.60
C ILE A 249 19.84 5.41 10.77
N LEU A 250 19.59 4.50 11.70
CA LEU A 250 19.02 4.76 13.03
C LEU A 250 20.04 4.45 14.10
N SER A 251 20.02 5.23 15.18
CA SER A 251 20.67 4.84 16.43
C SER A 251 20.04 3.55 16.98
N GLY A 252 20.81 2.79 17.78
CA GLY A 252 20.28 1.65 18.51
C GLY A 252 19.05 2.00 19.37
N GLU A 253 19.05 3.18 20.01
CA GLU A 253 17.91 3.68 20.79
C GLU A 253 16.65 3.81 19.92
N MET A 254 16.74 4.52 18.79
CA MET A 254 15.59 4.74 17.91
C MET A 254 15.12 3.43 17.27
N ALA A 255 16.04 2.56 16.86
CA ALA A 255 15.72 1.23 16.34
C ALA A 255 15.02 0.34 17.39
N SER A 256 15.30 0.56 18.67
CA SER A 256 14.64 -0.14 19.78
C SER A 256 13.23 0.39 20.11
N ARG A 257 12.87 1.57 19.57
CA ARG A 257 11.52 2.14 19.63
C ARG A 257 10.73 1.88 18.34
N LEU A 258 11.41 1.86 17.19
CA LEU A 258 10.81 1.73 15.86
C LEU A 258 11.46 0.63 14.99
N PRO A 259 11.52 -0.64 15.45
CA PRO A 259 12.14 -1.74 14.70
C PRO A 259 11.53 -2.00 13.32
N ILE A 260 10.27 -1.63 13.07
CA ILE A 260 9.65 -1.80 11.75
C ILE A 260 10.37 -1.00 10.64
N ARG A 261 11.10 0.05 11.01
CA ARG A 261 11.87 0.88 10.06
C ARG A 261 13.09 0.17 9.50
N THR A 262 13.38 -1.06 9.92
CA THR A 262 14.50 -1.87 9.41
C THR A 262 14.05 -3.12 8.65
N PHE A 263 12.73 -3.33 8.44
CA PHE A 263 12.19 -4.55 7.80
C PHE A 263 12.69 -4.78 6.36
N SER A 264 13.00 -3.72 5.64
CA SER A 264 13.44 -3.71 4.24
C SER A 264 14.85 -3.14 4.08
N SER A 265 15.69 -3.23 5.12
CA SER A 265 17.05 -2.67 5.06
C SER A 265 17.95 -3.41 4.06
N GLY A 266 17.75 -4.72 3.85
CA GLY A 266 18.58 -5.54 2.97
C GLY A 266 18.60 -5.05 1.51
N PRO A 267 17.45 -5.06 0.80
CA PRO A 267 17.38 -4.57 -0.58
C PRO A 267 17.89 -3.14 -0.74
N THR A 268 17.59 -2.28 0.23
CA THR A 268 18.05 -0.89 0.22
C THR A 268 19.55 -0.74 0.40
N ASN A 269 20.14 -1.52 1.30
CA ASN A 269 21.58 -1.60 1.48
C ASN A 269 22.24 -2.06 0.17
N SER A 270 21.71 -3.10 -0.49
CA SER A 270 22.21 -3.55 -1.79
C SER A 270 22.15 -2.44 -2.84
N MET A 271 21.04 -1.71 -2.93
CA MET A 271 20.88 -0.56 -3.85
C MET A 271 21.92 0.53 -3.61
N ARG A 272 22.09 0.93 -2.34
CA ARG A 272 23.04 1.96 -1.93
C ARG A 272 24.48 1.54 -2.18
N GLY A 273 24.84 0.29 -1.85
CA GLY A 273 26.18 -0.23 -2.07
C GLY A 273 26.51 -0.44 -3.55
N ALA A 274 25.55 -0.89 -4.36
CA ALA A 274 25.70 -0.97 -5.81
C ALA A 274 26.07 0.39 -6.41
N ALA A 275 25.35 1.44 -6.00
CA ALA A 275 25.61 2.81 -6.42
C ALA A 275 27.03 3.28 -6.07
N TYR A 276 27.47 2.97 -4.85
CA TYR A 276 28.82 3.28 -4.38
C TYR A 276 29.90 2.60 -5.22
N LEU A 277 29.72 1.32 -5.53
CA LEU A 277 30.67 0.53 -6.30
C LEU A 277 30.78 0.98 -7.77
N ALA A 278 29.69 1.47 -8.36
CA ALA A 278 29.65 1.86 -9.78
C ALA A 278 30.39 3.18 -10.12
N GLN A 279 30.71 4.02 -9.12
CA GLN A 279 31.26 5.38 -9.16
C GLN A 279 31.15 6.25 -10.43
N GLY A 280 30.57 7.44 -10.20
CA GLY A 280 30.73 8.66 -10.98
C GLY A 280 29.55 9.60 -10.75
N GLY A 281 29.42 10.21 -9.55
CA GLY A 281 28.45 11.28 -9.26
C GLY A 281 27.02 11.02 -9.75
N THR A 282 26.20 10.41 -8.89
CA THR A 282 24.77 10.14 -9.10
C THR A 282 24.05 11.40 -9.60
N ASN A 283 23.84 11.48 -10.91
CA ASN A 283 22.94 12.43 -11.56
C ASN A 283 22.02 11.69 -12.57
N GLU A 284 22.11 10.36 -12.64
CA GLU A 284 21.21 9.52 -13.43
C GLU A 284 20.58 8.45 -12.53
N ALA A 285 19.34 8.08 -12.86
CA ALA A 285 18.67 6.96 -12.21
C ALA A 285 19.26 5.63 -12.69
N MET A 286 19.32 4.63 -11.82
CA MET A 286 19.92 3.33 -12.13
C MET A 286 19.04 2.20 -11.59
N MET A 287 18.91 1.13 -12.35
CA MET A 287 18.25 -0.09 -11.89
C MET A 287 19.25 -0.94 -11.12
N VAL A 288 18.86 -1.44 -9.95
CA VAL A 288 19.67 -2.40 -9.19
C VAL A 288 18.94 -3.72 -9.14
N VAL A 289 19.64 -4.78 -9.47
CA VAL A 289 19.14 -6.16 -9.49
C VAL A 289 20.04 -6.97 -8.55
N ASP A 290 19.55 -7.25 -7.35
CA ASP A 290 20.23 -8.06 -6.34
C ASP A 290 19.80 -9.52 -6.48
N ILE A 291 20.69 -10.35 -7.02
CA ILE A 291 20.43 -11.78 -7.23
C ILE A 291 21.04 -12.56 -6.07
N GLY A 292 20.17 -13.11 -5.23
CA GLY A 292 20.52 -13.96 -4.11
C GLY A 292 20.61 -15.45 -4.47
N GLY A 293 20.58 -16.29 -3.43
CA GLY A 293 20.50 -17.75 -3.58
C GLY A 293 19.10 -18.26 -3.92
N THR A 294 18.05 -17.54 -3.50
CA THR A 294 16.64 -17.94 -3.64
C THR A 294 15.85 -17.03 -4.57
N THR A 295 16.11 -15.74 -4.48
CA THR A 295 15.29 -14.67 -5.04
C THR A 295 16.16 -13.60 -5.69
N THR A 296 15.55 -12.84 -6.59
CA THR A 296 16.12 -11.63 -7.18
C THR A 296 15.25 -10.47 -6.79
N ASP A 297 15.85 -9.44 -6.19
CA ASP A 297 15.20 -8.21 -5.78
C ASP A 297 15.61 -7.07 -6.71
N VAL A 298 14.63 -6.40 -7.32
CA VAL A 298 14.85 -5.33 -8.29
C VAL A 298 14.28 -4.03 -7.76
N GLY A 299 15.13 -2.99 -7.71
CA GLY A 299 14.79 -1.67 -7.21
C GLY A 299 15.36 -0.55 -8.07
N LEU A 300 14.65 0.56 -8.14
CA LEU A 300 15.12 1.76 -8.85
C LEU A 300 15.82 2.70 -7.86
N LEU A 301 17.08 3.02 -8.15
CA LEU A 301 17.81 4.09 -7.49
C LEU A 301 17.61 5.40 -8.26
N LEU A 302 17.13 6.43 -7.57
CA LEU A 302 16.93 7.76 -8.14
C LEU A 302 18.27 8.49 -8.31
N ALA A 303 18.27 9.52 -9.15
CA ALA A 303 19.45 10.35 -9.40
C ALA A 303 20.00 11.01 -8.12
N ASN A 304 19.17 11.23 -7.10
CA ASN A 304 19.60 11.74 -5.79
C ASN A 304 20.34 10.69 -4.92
N GLY A 305 20.50 9.45 -5.40
CA GLY A 305 21.19 8.37 -4.70
C GLY A 305 20.35 7.66 -3.63
N PHE A 306 19.03 7.88 -3.62
CA PHE A 306 18.09 7.17 -2.75
C PHE A 306 17.20 6.22 -3.55
N PRO A 307 16.76 5.09 -2.94
CA PRO A 307 15.77 4.23 -3.57
C PRO A 307 14.46 4.99 -3.82
N ARG A 308 13.81 4.68 -4.94
CA ARG A 308 12.41 5.04 -5.15
C ARG A 308 11.56 4.35 -4.07
N GLN A 309 10.61 5.06 -3.49
CA GLN A 309 9.70 4.50 -2.49
C GLN A 309 8.48 3.84 -3.11
N ALA A 310 7.94 2.84 -2.41
CA ALA A 310 6.72 2.15 -2.78
C ALA A 310 5.49 3.10 -2.73
N ALA A 311 4.35 2.64 -3.25
CA ALA A 311 3.12 3.42 -3.31
C ALA A 311 2.56 3.80 -1.92
N ALA A 312 1.38 4.45 -1.85
CA ALA A 312 0.82 5.02 -0.61
C ALA A 312 0.67 4.01 0.54
N TYR A 313 0.67 2.71 0.24
CA TYR A 313 0.76 1.63 1.21
C TYR A 313 1.61 0.48 0.65
N SER A 314 2.14 -0.32 1.56
CA SER A 314 2.87 -1.55 1.28
C SER A 314 2.19 -2.69 2.02
N GLU A 315 2.20 -3.88 1.44
CA GLU A 315 1.69 -5.08 2.09
C GLU A 315 2.86 -5.94 2.55
N PHE A 316 2.87 -6.29 3.82
CA PHE A 316 3.89 -7.14 4.41
C PHE A 316 3.25 -8.26 5.22
N ALA A 317 3.56 -9.52 4.89
CA ALA A 317 3.00 -10.71 5.54
C ALA A 317 1.45 -10.76 5.60
N GLY A 318 0.77 -10.18 4.60
CA GLY A 318 -0.69 -10.06 4.55
C GLY A 318 -1.25 -8.86 5.31
N VAL A 319 -0.40 -7.92 5.76
CA VAL A 319 -0.80 -6.74 6.52
C VAL A 319 -0.45 -5.47 5.74
N ARG A 320 -1.47 -4.62 5.53
CA ARG A 320 -1.35 -3.35 4.82
C ARG A 320 -0.85 -2.23 5.73
N MET A 321 0.22 -1.53 5.36
CA MET A 321 0.93 -0.52 6.17
C MET A 321 1.42 0.67 5.32
N ASN A 322 1.83 1.78 5.94
CA ASN A 322 2.23 3.02 5.26
C ASN A 322 3.56 3.63 5.76
N PHE A 323 4.55 2.81 6.17
CA PHE A 323 5.89 3.32 6.46
C PHE A 323 6.76 3.39 5.19
N SER A 324 7.71 4.32 5.14
CA SER A 324 8.64 4.45 4.00
C SER A 324 9.43 3.16 3.79
N CYS A 325 9.24 2.53 2.63
CA CYS A 325 10.01 1.38 2.19
C CYS A 325 10.39 1.55 0.71
N PRO A 326 11.45 0.86 0.25
CA PRO A 326 11.83 0.93 -1.14
C PRO A 326 10.78 0.21 -1.99
N ASP A 327 10.55 0.70 -3.20
CA ASP A 327 9.80 -0.02 -4.21
C ASP A 327 10.69 -1.14 -4.76
N VAL A 328 10.40 -2.36 -4.35
CA VAL A 328 11.19 -3.55 -4.71
C VAL A 328 10.24 -4.60 -5.29
N LYS A 329 10.63 -5.15 -6.44
CA LYS A 329 9.96 -6.32 -7.03
C LYS A 329 10.86 -7.52 -6.88
N SER A 330 10.33 -8.55 -6.22
CA SER A 330 11.03 -9.82 -6.02
C SER A 330 10.51 -10.87 -6.99
N ILE A 331 11.42 -11.60 -7.63
CA ILE A 331 11.10 -12.77 -8.45
C ILE A 331 11.83 -14.01 -7.92
N GLY A 332 11.25 -15.20 -8.11
CA GLY A 332 11.79 -16.50 -7.68
C GLY A 332 12.98 -16.99 -8.52
N LEU A 333 13.98 -16.14 -8.71
CA LEU A 333 15.19 -16.40 -9.48
C LEU A 333 16.41 -16.18 -8.59
N GLY A 334 17.23 -17.18 -8.38
CA GLY A 334 18.48 -17.08 -7.65
C GLY A 334 19.41 -18.24 -7.99
N GLY A 335 20.59 -18.27 -7.36
CA GLY A 335 21.58 -19.33 -7.64
C GLY A 335 21.04 -20.75 -7.41
N GLY A 336 20.17 -20.95 -6.42
CA GLY A 336 19.57 -22.23 -6.05
C GLY A 336 18.20 -22.50 -6.67
N SER A 337 17.67 -21.61 -7.52
CA SER A 337 16.37 -21.84 -8.18
C SER A 337 16.42 -23.10 -9.03
N VAL A 338 15.42 -23.97 -8.85
CA VAL A 338 15.41 -25.28 -9.50
C VAL A 338 15.06 -25.13 -10.99
N VAL A 339 15.81 -25.81 -11.85
CA VAL A 339 15.62 -25.79 -13.30
C VAL A 339 14.89 -27.06 -13.73
N ARG A 340 13.84 -26.92 -14.53
CA ARG A 340 13.10 -28.04 -15.12
C ARG A 340 13.11 -27.94 -16.63
N GLU A 341 13.46 -29.03 -17.29
CA GLU A 341 13.33 -29.21 -18.72
C GLU A 341 12.13 -30.12 -19.00
N ASP A 342 11.17 -29.61 -19.75
CA ASP A 342 10.11 -30.39 -20.39
C ASP A 342 10.28 -30.29 -21.92
N ALA A 343 9.62 -31.17 -22.69
CA ALA A 343 9.92 -31.39 -24.12
C ALA A 343 9.95 -30.12 -24.99
N ASP A 344 9.19 -29.07 -24.63
CA ASP A 344 9.09 -27.80 -25.36
C ASP A 344 9.35 -26.54 -24.50
N LYS A 345 9.68 -26.67 -23.19
CA LYS A 345 9.78 -25.51 -22.29
C LYS A 345 10.77 -25.73 -21.13
N THR A 346 11.63 -24.75 -20.89
CA THR A 346 12.44 -24.65 -19.66
C THR A 346 11.77 -23.72 -18.68
N THR A 347 11.73 -24.12 -17.40
CA THR A 347 11.25 -23.28 -16.29
C THR A 347 12.31 -23.18 -15.21
N VAL A 348 12.37 -22.01 -14.54
CA VAL A 348 13.31 -21.72 -13.47
C VAL A 348 12.52 -21.21 -12.27
N GLY A 349 12.65 -21.91 -11.13
CA GLY A 349 11.88 -21.60 -9.92
C GLY A 349 10.38 -21.87 -10.06
N PRO A 350 9.54 -21.32 -9.16
CA PRO A 350 9.89 -20.40 -8.07
C PRO A 350 10.54 -21.08 -6.85
N ASP A 351 10.52 -22.41 -6.78
CA ASP A 351 11.18 -23.15 -5.70
C ASP A 351 12.71 -23.13 -5.83
N SER A 352 13.38 -23.20 -4.67
CA SER A 352 14.83 -23.11 -4.54
C SER A 352 15.34 -24.02 -3.42
N VAL A 353 16.56 -24.55 -3.58
CA VAL A 353 17.26 -25.29 -2.51
C VAL A 353 17.83 -24.37 -1.42
N GLY A 354 17.84 -23.05 -1.64
CA GLY A 354 18.20 -22.03 -0.65
C GLY A 354 19.56 -22.25 0.01
N TYR A 355 19.61 -22.20 1.35
CA TYR A 355 20.86 -22.41 2.12
C TYR A 355 21.47 -23.80 1.93
N LYS A 356 20.71 -24.77 1.41
CA LYS A 356 21.18 -26.14 1.13
C LYS A 356 21.86 -26.29 -0.23
N ILE A 357 22.11 -25.21 -0.95
CA ILE A 357 22.75 -25.24 -2.27
C ILE A 357 24.08 -26.02 -2.26
N GLN A 358 24.87 -25.90 -1.20
CA GLN A 358 26.15 -26.60 -1.03
C GLN A 358 26.02 -28.12 -0.82
N THR A 359 24.80 -28.63 -0.63
CA THR A 359 24.53 -30.05 -0.40
C THR A 359 23.55 -30.66 -1.41
N GLU A 360 22.68 -29.86 -2.02
CA GLU A 360 21.61 -30.36 -2.92
C GLU A 360 21.84 -30.06 -4.41
N ALA A 361 22.68 -29.10 -4.78
CA ALA A 361 22.99 -28.80 -6.18
C ALA A 361 23.98 -29.81 -6.80
N LEU A 362 23.88 -30.02 -8.12
CA LEU A 362 24.66 -31.05 -8.83
C LEU A 362 26.17 -30.83 -8.76
N VAL A 363 26.64 -29.58 -8.85
CA VAL A 363 28.06 -29.25 -8.71
C VAL A 363 28.62 -29.59 -7.33
N PHE A 364 27.79 -29.79 -6.32
CA PHE A 364 28.20 -30.15 -4.95
C PHE A 364 27.80 -31.59 -4.54
N ASP A 365 27.72 -32.54 -5.49
CA ASP A 365 27.28 -33.94 -5.24
C ASP A 365 25.78 -34.12 -4.86
N GLY A 366 24.98 -33.08 -5.04
CA GLY A 366 23.53 -33.16 -4.88
C GLY A 366 22.82 -33.79 -6.09
N ASN A 367 21.48 -33.79 -6.05
CA ASN A 367 20.62 -34.40 -7.07
C ASN A 367 19.55 -33.44 -7.66
N VAL A 368 19.58 -32.17 -7.27
CA VAL A 368 18.62 -31.15 -7.73
C VAL A 368 19.31 -30.26 -8.76
N PRO A 369 18.82 -30.18 -10.02
CA PRO A 369 19.36 -29.25 -11.02
C PRO A 369 19.00 -27.81 -10.66
N THR A 370 20.01 -26.96 -10.48
CA THR A 370 19.85 -25.56 -10.07
C THR A 370 20.37 -24.57 -11.11
N SER A 371 19.99 -23.30 -10.97
CA SER A 371 20.48 -22.22 -11.83
C SER A 371 22.02 -22.11 -11.83
N THR A 372 22.65 -22.33 -10.67
CA THR A 372 24.12 -22.37 -10.54
C THR A 372 24.73 -23.49 -11.39
N ASP A 373 24.11 -24.67 -11.43
CA ASP A 373 24.59 -25.81 -12.23
C ASP A 373 24.60 -25.48 -13.73
N TYR A 374 23.51 -24.90 -14.22
CA TYR A 374 23.37 -24.50 -15.62
C TYR A 374 24.30 -23.35 -16.01
N THR A 375 24.49 -22.38 -15.11
CA THR A 375 25.44 -21.28 -15.28
C THR A 375 26.88 -21.79 -15.37
N ILE A 376 27.28 -22.70 -14.48
CA ILE A 376 28.62 -23.30 -14.51
C ILE A 376 28.81 -24.13 -15.77
N ALA A 377 27.83 -24.94 -16.17
CA ALA A 377 27.90 -25.70 -17.42
C ALA A 377 28.05 -24.78 -18.65
N GLY A 378 27.40 -23.61 -18.63
CA GLY A 378 27.34 -22.66 -19.75
C GLY A 378 28.43 -21.57 -19.80
N ASP A 379 29.21 -21.36 -18.75
CA ASP A 379 30.32 -20.40 -18.71
C ASP A 379 31.57 -21.02 -18.06
N LYS A 380 32.68 -21.05 -18.79
CA LYS A 380 33.96 -21.63 -18.36
C LYS A 380 34.75 -20.76 -17.38
N LYS A 381 34.41 -19.48 -17.23
CA LYS A 381 35.14 -18.53 -16.38
C LYS A 381 34.74 -18.62 -14.90
N ILE A 382 33.62 -19.27 -14.59
CA ILE A 382 33.08 -19.40 -13.23
C ILE A 382 33.64 -20.66 -12.58
N ASP A 383 34.28 -20.49 -11.41
CA ASP A 383 34.90 -21.57 -10.65
C ASP A 383 34.17 -21.77 -9.32
N ILE A 384 33.09 -22.55 -9.36
CA ILE A 384 32.26 -22.91 -8.20
C ILE A 384 31.97 -24.41 -8.30
N GLY A 385 32.29 -25.16 -7.24
CA GLY A 385 32.00 -26.60 -7.17
C GLY A 385 32.64 -27.48 -8.26
N ASP A 386 32.12 -28.71 -8.33
CA ASP A 386 32.38 -29.82 -9.26
C ASP A 386 31.95 -29.63 -10.72
N ARG A 387 32.65 -28.88 -11.58
CA ARG A 387 32.24 -28.70 -13.00
C ARG A 387 32.03 -30.02 -13.76
N ASN A 388 32.80 -31.07 -13.46
CA ASN A 388 32.65 -32.35 -14.18
C ASN A 388 31.27 -32.98 -13.98
N LYS A 389 30.59 -32.63 -12.89
CA LYS A 389 29.27 -33.17 -12.55
C LYS A 389 28.15 -32.61 -13.41
N VAL A 390 28.35 -31.47 -14.07
CA VAL A 390 27.33 -30.79 -14.89
C VAL A 390 27.60 -30.84 -16.40
N GLN A 391 28.65 -31.54 -16.84
CA GLN A 391 28.98 -31.67 -18.26
C GLN A 391 27.94 -32.47 -19.06
N HIS A 392 27.09 -33.24 -18.38
CA HIS A 392 26.03 -34.03 -19.00
C HIS A 392 24.81 -33.17 -19.40
N LEU A 393 24.71 -31.93 -18.93
CA LEU A 393 23.63 -31.01 -19.28
C LEU A 393 23.69 -30.65 -20.77
N SER A 394 22.54 -30.64 -21.44
CA SER A 394 22.47 -30.46 -22.89
C SER A 394 22.76 -29.01 -23.32
N HIS A 395 23.38 -28.82 -24.48
CA HIS A 395 23.59 -27.47 -25.04
C HIS A 395 22.28 -26.72 -25.31
N SER A 396 21.23 -27.43 -25.73
CA SER A 396 19.89 -26.88 -25.90
C SER A 396 19.29 -26.42 -24.57
N GLY A 397 19.44 -27.22 -23.52
CA GLY A 397 18.99 -26.91 -22.17
C GLY A 397 19.64 -25.66 -21.59
N ILE A 398 20.97 -25.55 -21.72
CA ILE A 398 21.74 -24.37 -21.31
C ILE A 398 21.30 -23.11 -22.08
N SER A 399 21.05 -23.22 -23.39
CA SER A 399 20.63 -22.07 -24.21
C SER A 399 19.23 -21.60 -23.85
N SER A 400 18.30 -22.55 -23.65
CA SER A 400 16.95 -22.28 -23.20
C SER A 400 16.93 -21.65 -21.80
N PHE A 401 17.70 -22.19 -20.85
CA PHE A 401 17.88 -21.60 -19.52
C PHE A 401 18.35 -20.14 -19.58
N LYS A 402 19.41 -19.83 -20.35
CA LYS A 402 19.91 -18.46 -20.51
C LYS A 402 18.85 -17.52 -21.08
N ALA A 403 18.07 -17.98 -22.06
CA ALA A 403 16.97 -17.21 -22.62
C ALA A 403 15.86 -16.96 -21.59
N THR A 404 15.45 -17.98 -20.83
CA THR A 404 14.44 -17.85 -19.77
C THR A 404 14.87 -16.86 -18.69
N VAL A 405 16.10 -16.99 -18.18
CA VAL A 405 16.67 -16.06 -17.17
C VAL A 405 16.71 -14.63 -17.71
N LYS A 406 17.17 -14.45 -18.95
CA LYS A 406 17.21 -13.15 -19.62
C LYS A 406 15.82 -12.52 -19.67
N THR A 407 14.81 -13.24 -20.15
CA THR A 407 13.43 -12.76 -20.22
C THR A 407 12.86 -12.43 -18.84
N MET A 408 13.11 -13.27 -17.83
CA MET A 408 12.67 -13.00 -16.45
C MET A 408 13.24 -11.68 -15.92
N LEU A 409 14.53 -11.43 -16.15
CA LEU A 409 15.21 -10.20 -15.73
C LEU A 409 14.74 -8.97 -16.52
N GLU A 410 14.58 -9.08 -17.85
CA GLU A 410 14.08 -7.99 -18.69
C GLU A 410 12.66 -7.56 -18.29
N MET A 411 11.76 -8.52 -18.03
CA MET A 411 10.39 -8.22 -17.61
C MET A 411 10.31 -7.50 -16.26
N VAL A 412 11.11 -7.92 -15.28
CA VAL A 412 11.11 -7.28 -13.95
C VAL A 412 11.79 -5.91 -13.98
N VAL A 413 12.85 -5.72 -14.78
CA VAL A 413 13.50 -4.42 -14.99
C VAL A 413 12.54 -3.44 -15.66
N ASP A 414 11.84 -3.88 -16.72
CA ASP A 414 10.88 -3.04 -17.43
C ASP A 414 9.71 -2.62 -16.52
N THR A 415 9.19 -3.57 -15.73
CA THR A 415 8.19 -3.31 -14.69
C THR A 415 8.60 -2.23 -13.71
N MET A 416 9.88 -2.18 -13.33
CA MET A 416 10.39 -1.26 -12.31
C MET A 416 10.81 0.10 -12.85
N LYS A 417 11.03 0.23 -14.16
CA LYS A 417 11.44 1.50 -14.77
C LYS A 417 10.41 2.59 -14.52
N THR A 418 10.87 3.81 -14.25
CA THR A 418 10.00 5.00 -14.22
C THR A 418 9.75 5.55 -15.62
N SER A 419 10.75 5.59 -16.50
CA SER A 419 10.64 6.09 -17.88
C SER A 419 10.79 4.97 -18.92
N PRO A 420 10.45 5.20 -20.21
CA PRO A 420 10.77 4.24 -21.28
C PRO A 420 12.28 4.14 -21.54
N GLU A 421 13.04 5.20 -21.22
CA GLU A 421 14.46 5.31 -21.48
C GLU A 421 15.27 4.17 -20.86
N ASP A 422 16.33 3.75 -21.56
CA ASP A 422 17.25 2.73 -21.08
C ASP A 422 18.06 3.23 -19.89
N LEU A 423 18.00 2.47 -18.79
CA LEU A 423 18.70 2.81 -17.56
C LEU A 423 19.93 1.91 -17.39
N PRO A 424 21.01 2.39 -16.76
CA PRO A 424 22.09 1.51 -16.33
C PRO A 424 21.54 0.45 -15.37
N VAL A 425 21.89 -0.82 -15.59
CA VAL A 425 21.53 -1.94 -14.69
C VAL A 425 22.77 -2.36 -13.91
N LEU A 426 22.70 -2.27 -12.58
CA LEU A 426 23.72 -2.75 -11.65
C LEU A 426 23.31 -4.14 -11.14
N LEU A 427 24.08 -5.15 -11.50
CA LEU A 427 23.89 -6.52 -11.02
C LEU A 427 24.74 -6.75 -9.78
N VAL A 428 24.08 -7.01 -8.64
CA VAL A 428 24.72 -7.28 -7.35
C VAL A 428 24.20 -8.59 -6.73
N GLY A 429 24.80 -8.98 -5.61
CA GLY A 429 24.47 -10.24 -4.94
C GLY A 429 25.32 -11.42 -5.41
N GLY A 430 25.40 -12.46 -4.57
CA GLY A 430 26.22 -13.64 -4.86
C GLY A 430 25.74 -14.46 -6.07
N GLY A 431 24.46 -14.34 -6.42
CA GLY A 431 23.83 -14.97 -7.58
C GLY A 431 23.95 -14.15 -8.87
N ALA A 432 24.57 -12.96 -8.86
CA ALA A 432 24.73 -12.11 -10.05
C ALA A 432 25.42 -12.81 -11.23
N ILE A 433 26.14 -13.91 -10.96
CA ILE A 433 26.74 -14.79 -11.96
C ILE A 433 25.71 -15.46 -12.90
N VAL A 434 24.44 -15.58 -12.48
CA VAL A 434 23.36 -16.18 -13.27
C VAL A 434 22.86 -15.23 -14.35
N ALA A 435 23.02 -13.92 -14.16
CA ALA A 435 22.51 -12.91 -15.08
C ALA A 435 23.36 -12.77 -16.35
N PRO A 436 22.73 -12.47 -17.51
CA PRO A 436 23.43 -12.18 -18.75
C PRO A 436 24.20 -10.85 -18.68
N ASP A 437 25.10 -10.64 -19.64
CA ASP A 437 25.88 -9.39 -19.75
C ASP A 437 25.15 -8.30 -20.54
N GLU A 438 24.02 -8.61 -21.18
CA GLU A 438 23.20 -7.68 -21.96
C GLU A 438 21.72 -7.96 -21.73
N LEU A 439 20.96 -6.90 -21.47
CA LEU A 439 19.50 -6.92 -21.21
C LEU A 439 18.84 -5.83 -22.07
N ILE A 440 17.70 -6.15 -22.68
CA ILE A 440 16.81 -5.15 -23.28
C ILE A 440 16.26 -4.25 -22.15
N GLY A 441 16.19 -2.95 -22.40
CA GLY A 441 15.83 -1.97 -21.37
C GLY A 441 17.03 -1.44 -20.57
N ALA A 442 18.22 -2.02 -20.74
CA ALA A 442 19.44 -1.59 -20.06
C ALA A 442 20.35 -0.80 -21.01
N SER A 443 20.75 0.42 -20.64
CA SER A 443 21.71 1.19 -21.45
C SER A 443 23.11 0.59 -21.36
N ARG A 444 23.41 -0.01 -20.21
CA ARG A 444 24.60 -0.83 -19.93
C ARG A 444 24.33 -1.73 -18.73
N VAL A 445 24.93 -2.91 -18.73
CA VAL A 445 24.91 -3.82 -17.59
C VAL A 445 26.27 -3.75 -16.90
N ILE A 446 26.28 -3.46 -15.60
CA ILE A 446 27.48 -3.32 -14.79
C ILE A 446 27.46 -4.39 -13.69
N LYS A 447 28.54 -5.16 -13.60
CA LYS A 447 28.82 -6.12 -12.53
C LYS A 447 30.04 -5.62 -11.74
N PRO A 448 29.86 -4.81 -10.67
CA PRO A 448 30.98 -4.20 -9.98
C PRO A 448 31.87 -5.23 -9.27
N GLU A 449 33.16 -4.91 -9.12
CA GLU A 449 34.03 -5.62 -8.17
C GLU A 449 33.43 -5.47 -6.76
N TYR A 450 33.42 -6.55 -5.96
CA TYR A 450 32.75 -6.64 -4.64
C TYR A 450 31.20 -6.68 -4.65
N SER A 451 30.57 -6.98 -5.79
CA SER A 451 29.10 -7.14 -5.91
C SER A 451 28.48 -8.11 -4.90
N GLY A 452 29.23 -9.13 -4.46
CA GLY A 452 28.77 -10.15 -3.49
C GLY A 452 28.62 -9.66 -2.04
N VAL A 453 29.09 -8.45 -1.72
CA VAL A 453 28.97 -7.79 -0.40
C VAL A 453 28.44 -6.35 -0.51
N ALA A 454 27.70 -6.06 -1.59
CA ALA A 454 27.13 -4.72 -1.85
C ALA A 454 26.20 -4.25 -0.71
N ASN A 455 25.42 -5.15 -0.13
CA ASN A 455 24.62 -4.90 1.08
C ASN A 455 25.45 -4.35 2.25
N ALA A 456 26.53 -5.03 2.64
CA ALA A 456 27.39 -4.58 3.73
C ALA A 456 28.04 -3.21 3.42
N ILE A 457 28.41 -2.97 2.16
CA ILE A 457 28.91 -1.65 1.70
C ILE A 457 27.84 -0.58 1.85
N GLY A 458 26.61 -0.85 1.43
CA GLY A 458 25.48 0.06 1.59
C GLY A 458 25.23 0.45 3.05
N ALA A 459 25.32 -0.52 3.97
CA ALA A 459 25.22 -0.27 5.40
C ALA A 459 26.36 0.65 5.90
N ALA A 460 27.61 0.44 5.45
CA ALA A 460 28.77 1.25 5.86
C ALA A 460 28.70 2.71 5.39
N ILE A 461 28.03 2.99 4.27
CA ILE A 461 27.93 4.34 3.67
C ILE A 461 26.59 5.04 3.90
N ALA A 462 25.70 4.44 4.70
CA ALA A 462 24.38 4.98 4.95
C ALA A 462 24.47 6.34 5.68
N ARG A 463 23.52 7.23 5.35
CA ARG A 463 23.47 8.62 5.82
C ARG A 463 22.43 8.79 6.93
N VAL A 464 22.48 9.90 7.66
CA VAL A 464 21.40 10.29 8.58
C VAL A 464 20.35 11.05 7.79
N SER A 465 19.07 10.79 8.05
CA SER A 465 17.99 11.61 7.50
C SER A 465 16.90 11.91 8.52
N ALA A 466 16.14 12.96 8.22
CA ALA A 466 14.88 13.25 8.87
C ALA A 466 13.84 13.58 7.79
N VAL A 467 12.61 13.09 8.00
CA VAL A 467 11.45 13.39 7.15
C VAL A 467 10.41 14.09 8.01
N ILE A 468 9.86 15.17 7.49
CA ILE A 468 8.70 15.84 8.05
C ILE A 468 7.55 15.69 7.07
N ASP A 469 6.46 15.10 7.54
CA ASP A 469 5.22 14.93 6.81
C ASP A 469 4.11 15.57 7.64
N THR A 470 3.64 16.75 7.22
CA THR A 470 2.71 17.56 8.01
C THR A 470 1.72 18.30 7.14
N VAL A 471 0.57 18.67 7.70
CA VAL A 471 -0.42 19.51 7.04
C VAL A 471 -0.34 20.92 7.62
N LYS A 472 -0.14 21.93 6.76
CA LYS A 472 -0.14 23.34 7.17
C LYS A 472 -1.20 24.13 6.41
N SER A 473 -1.69 25.19 7.06
CA SER A 473 -2.55 26.17 6.42
C SER A 473 -1.74 27.11 5.54
N THR A 474 -2.20 27.30 4.31
CA THR A 474 -1.69 28.26 3.32
C THR A 474 -2.57 29.53 3.28
N GLU A 475 -3.37 29.81 4.31
CA GLU A 475 -4.22 31.03 4.37
C GLU A 475 -3.39 32.29 4.56
N SER A 476 -2.44 32.23 5.50
CA SER A 476 -1.64 33.37 5.94
C SER A 476 -0.22 33.37 5.39
N LYS A 477 0.25 32.25 4.82
CA LYS A 477 1.61 32.06 4.29
C LYS A 477 1.56 31.43 2.91
N SER A 478 2.49 31.79 2.04
CA SER A 478 2.61 31.14 0.74
C SER A 478 3.17 29.72 0.89
N VAL A 479 2.94 28.87 -0.11
CA VAL A 479 3.52 27.51 -0.16
C VAL A 479 5.05 27.57 -0.07
N ALA A 480 5.68 28.56 -0.72
CA ALA A 480 7.13 28.72 -0.69
C ALA A 480 7.66 29.02 0.73
N ASP A 481 6.99 29.91 1.47
CA ASP A 481 7.37 30.25 2.84
C ASP A 481 7.27 29.03 3.77
N LEU A 482 6.21 28.22 3.60
CA LEU A 482 6.01 27.00 4.39
C LEU A 482 7.03 25.92 4.04
N VAL A 483 7.39 25.78 2.76
CA VAL A 483 8.47 24.87 2.34
C VAL A 483 9.80 25.27 3.00
N GLU A 484 10.13 26.55 3.08
CA GLU A 484 11.35 27.03 3.72
C GLU A 484 11.36 26.78 5.24
N GLU A 485 10.24 27.05 5.92
CA GLU A 485 10.06 26.79 7.34
C GLU A 485 10.22 25.30 7.68
N ILE A 486 9.50 24.44 6.97
CA ILE A 486 9.51 22.99 7.20
C ILE A 486 10.87 22.39 6.78
N SER A 487 11.52 22.93 5.74
CA SER A 487 12.88 22.53 5.37
C SER A 487 13.87 22.81 6.49
N SER A 488 13.76 23.96 7.13
CA SER A 488 14.61 24.32 8.28
C SER A 488 14.39 23.37 9.46
N GLU A 489 13.14 23.01 9.75
CA GLU A 489 12.80 22.02 10.77
C GLU A 489 13.37 20.63 10.42
N ALA A 490 13.30 20.21 9.15
CA ALA A 490 13.82 18.92 8.70
C ALA A 490 15.36 18.85 8.83
N VAL A 491 16.06 19.94 8.47
CA VAL A 491 17.50 20.08 8.65
C VAL A 491 17.87 19.96 10.13
N GLN A 492 17.15 20.68 11.00
CA GLN A 492 17.41 20.66 12.43
C GLN A 492 17.22 19.25 13.03
N LYS A 493 16.13 18.54 12.68
CA LYS A 493 15.90 17.16 13.12
C LYS A 493 16.98 16.18 12.61
N ALA A 494 17.48 16.38 11.40
CA ALA A 494 18.59 15.57 10.88
C ALA A 494 19.88 15.79 11.70
N ILE A 495 20.18 17.04 12.08
CA ILE A 495 21.32 17.37 12.94
C ILE A 495 21.16 16.77 14.33
N GLU A 496 19.97 16.87 14.94
CA GLU A 496 19.64 16.24 16.22
C GLU A 496 19.78 14.71 16.19
N SER A 497 19.50 14.11 15.04
CA SER A 497 19.69 12.68 14.78
C SER A 497 21.16 12.30 14.51
N GLY A 498 22.08 13.27 14.53
CA GLY A 498 23.53 13.05 14.42
C GLY A 498 24.15 13.43 13.07
N ALA A 499 23.45 14.15 12.19
CA ALA A 499 24.02 14.63 10.94
C ALA A 499 25.00 15.82 11.15
N ALA A 500 26.08 15.85 10.38
CA ALA A 500 27.01 16.97 10.33
C ALA A 500 26.37 18.17 9.61
N GLU A 501 26.28 19.30 10.31
CA GLU A 501 25.56 20.52 9.90
C GLU A 501 25.93 21.00 8.48
N ASP A 502 27.21 20.98 8.13
CA ASP A 502 27.73 21.43 6.83
C ASP A 502 27.34 20.50 5.67
N SER A 503 27.05 19.23 5.97
CA SER A 503 26.71 18.18 5.02
C SER A 503 25.21 18.04 4.74
N VAL A 504 24.33 18.56 5.60
CA VAL A 504 22.88 18.37 5.47
C VAL A 504 22.35 19.15 4.26
N ARG A 505 21.54 18.48 3.44
CA ARG A 505 20.83 19.06 2.29
C ARG A 505 19.40 18.56 2.26
N ILE A 506 18.50 19.37 1.73
CA ILE A 506 17.16 18.92 1.37
C ILE A 506 17.27 18.03 0.14
N VAL A 507 16.79 16.80 0.25
CA VAL A 507 16.87 15.78 -0.81
C VAL A 507 15.51 15.49 -1.45
N GLU A 508 14.42 15.92 -0.81
CA GLU A 508 13.04 15.72 -1.26
C GLU A 508 12.15 16.84 -0.73
N VAL A 509 11.28 17.37 -1.59
CA VAL A 509 10.20 18.30 -1.25
C VAL A 509 8.98 17.91 -2.07
N GLU A 510 7.90 17.53 -1.41
CA GLU A 510 6.61 17.28 -2.02
C GLU A 510 5.55 18.16 -1.33
N THR A 511 4.63 18.72 -2.11
CA THR A 511 3.50 19.49 -1.59
C THR A 511 2.22 19.03 -2.27
N LEU A 512 1.28 18.55 -1.47
CA LEU A 512 0.01 17.97 -1.91
C LEU A 512 -1.16 18.79 -1.33
N PRO A 513 -1.89 19.57 -2.14
CA PRO A 513 -3.08 20.27 -1.66
C PRO A 513 -4.16 19.27 -1.22
N LEU A 514 -4.81 19.54 -0.09
CA LEU A 514 -5.86 18.64 0.41
C LEU A 514 -7.23 18.94 -0.24
N PRO A 515 -7.89 17.94 -0.84
CA PRO A 515 -9.21 18.15 -1.43
C PRO A 515 -10.27 18.58 -0.43
N TYR A 516 -11.14 19.50 -0.85
CA TYR A 516 -12.27 20.05 -0.08
C TYR A 516 -11.91 20.85 1.18
N ILE A 517 -10.63 21.19 1.35
CA ILE A 517 -10.15 22.01 2.45
C ILE A 517 -9.45 23.20 1.83
N ALA A 518 -10.08 24.37 1.93
CA ALA A 518 -9.48 25.59 1.41
C ALA A 518 -8.17 25.86 2.16
N ASN A 519 -7.15 26.26 1.41
CA ASN A 519 -5.90 26.76 1.96
C ASN A 519 -5.22 25.80 2.95
N LYS A 520 -5.24 24.49 2.71
CA LYS A 520 -4.39 23.53 3.42
C LYS A 520 -3.68 22.60 2.45
N SER A 521 -2.40 22.36 2.73
CA SER A 521 -1.56 21.44 1.96
C SER A 521 -0.80 20.52 2.91
N ARG A 522 -0.62 19.27 2.50
CA ARG A 522 0.34 18.34 3.08
C ARG A 522 1.71 18.60 2.49
N PHE A 523 2.73 18.63 3.32
CA PHE A 523 4.12 18.87 2.97
C PHE A 523 4.93 17.66 3.42
N ILE A 524 5.72 17.09 2.50
CA ILE A 524 6.65 16.00 2.80
C ILE A 524 8.05 16.50 2.43
N ILE A 525 8.90 16.75 3.43
CA ILE A 525 10.25 17.28 3.23
C ILE A 525 11.26 16.37 3.91
N ARG A 526 12.31 16.00 3.16
CA ARG A 526 13.40 15.16 3.66
C ARG A 526 14.71 15.93 3.63
N ALA A 527 15.40 15.94 4.77
CA ALA A 527 16.79 16.38 4.88
C ALA A 527 17.68 15.17 5.12
N ALA A 528 18.86 15.13 4.50
CA ALA A 528 19.85 14.09 4.73
C ALA A 528 21.27 14.64 4.73
N GLY A 529 22.16 14.04 5.54
CA GLY A 529 23.56 14.44 5.68
C GLY A 529 24.46 13.26 6.07
N GLU A 530 25.77 13.48 6.01
CA GLU A 530 26.75 12.56 6.58
C GLU A 530 26.67 12.60 8.11
N PHE A 531 26.89 11.47 8.78
CA PHE A 531 26.91 11.44 10.24
C PHE A 531 28.13 12.19 10.79
N ASP A 532 27.94 12.98 11.86
CA ASP A 532 29.02 13.65 12.59
C ASP A 532 29.70 12.71 13.59
N TYR A 533 30.73 12.00 13.11
CA TYR A 533 31.48 11.04 13.91
C TYR A 533 32.35 11.69 15.01
N VAL A 534 32.47 13.01 15.07
CA VAL A 534 33.19 13.72 16.14
C VAL A 534 32.34 13.81 17.42
N ARG A 535 31.01 13.91 17.28
CA ARG A 535 30.02 13.88 18.37
C ARG A 535 29.67 12.48 18.89
N ALA A 536 30.24 11.43 18.30
CA ALA A 536 29.96 10.03 18.60
C ALA A 536 30.11 9.62 20.09
N ASN A 537 30.92 10.34 20.87
CA ASN A 537 31.12 10.05 22.30
C ASN A 537 29.97 10.56 23.19
N GLU A 538 29.20 11.57 22.75
CA GLU A 538 28.09 12.14 23.54
C GLU A 538 26.84 11.24 23.49
N MET A 539 26.57 10.60 22.34
CA MET A 539 25.44 9.68 22.19
C MET A 539 25.62 8.33 22.91
N LYS A 540 26.86 7.88 23.16
CA LYS A 540 27.12 6.61 23.86
C LYS A 540 26.65 6.65 25.32
N ALA A 541 26.74 7.82 25.97
CA ALA A 541 26.35 7.99 27.37
C ALA A 541 24.82 7.90 27.61
N ALA A 542 24.01 8.22 26.60
CA ALA A 542 22.55 8.15 26.70
C ALA A 542 22.00 6.71 26.54
N THR A 543 22.66 5.88 25.73
CA THR A 543 22.26 4.48 25.47
C THR A 543 22.40 3.54 26.68
N ASP A 544 23.30 3.83 27.61
CA ASP A 544 23.60 2.92 28.74
C ASP A 544 22.62 3.06 29.92
N GLU A 545 21.88 4.18 30.03
CA GLU A 545 20.96 4.44 31.16
C GLU A 545 19.57 3.77 31.03
N GLU A 546 19.09 3.44 29.82
CA GLU A 546 17.74 2.87 29.59
C GLU A 546 17.69 1.33 29.41
N LEU A 547 18.84 0.63 29.28
CA LEU A 547 18.90 -0.80 28.93
C LEU A 547 19.21 -1.76 30.11
N SER A 548 18.96 -1.35 31.36
CA SER A 548 19.49 -2.00 32.57
C SER A 548 18.89 -3.35 33.00
N ASP A 549 17.92 -3.95 32.29
CA ASP A 549 17.30 -5.20 32.75
C ASP A 549 18.02 -6.45 32.19
N GLU A 550 18.63 -7.25 33.09
CA GLU A 550 19.31 -8.51 32.77
C GLU A 550 18.30 -9.60 32.38
N ASN A 551 18.36 -10.13 31.15
CA ASN A 551 17.86 -11.48 30.82
C ASN A 551 18.42 -12.03 29.49
N ASP A 552 19.04 -13.21 29.57
CA ASP A 552 19.81 -13.92 28.53
C ASP A 552 18.96 -14.43 27.34
N MET A 553 19.49 -14.38 26.11
CA MET A 553 18.89 -14.88 24.84
C MET A 553 18.64 -16.40 24.84
N GLY A 554 19.38 -17.18 25.64
CA GLY A 554 19.26 -18.65 25.69
C GLY A 554 17.89 -19.21 26.15
N VAL A 555 16.98 -18.36 26.64
CA VAL A 555 15.66 -18.78 27.16
C VAL A 555 14.63 -19.03 26.04
N TYR A 556 14.69 -18.31 24.91
CA TYR A 556 13.74 -18.51 23.81
C TYR A 556 14.02 -19.79 23.02
N GLU A 557 15.29 -20.13 22.79
CA GLU A 557 15.67 -21.40 22.14
C GLU A 557 15.30 -22.63 22.98
N LYS A 558 15.35 -22.54 24.31
CA LYS A 558 14.94 -23.65 25.20
C LYS A 558 13.43 -23.80 25.32
N ASN A 559 12.65 -22.74 25.10
CA ASN A 559 11.19 -22.76 25.18
C ASN A 559 10.48 -22.88 23.83
N GLY A 560 11.15 -22.63 22.70
CA GLY A 560 10.63 -22.88 21.35
C GLY A 560 10.27 -24.35 21.08
N ASN A 561 10.76 -25.27 21.95
CA ASN A 561 10.45 -26.69 21.92
C ASN A 561 9.38 -27.14 22.95
N LYS A 562 8.66 -26.22 23.60
CA LYS A 562 7.54 -26.55 24.49
C LYS A 562 6.27 -25.78 24.08
N PRO A 563 5.18 -26.48 23.69
CA PRO A 563 3.91 -25.81 23.46
C PRO A 563 3.44 -25.17 24.78
N ARG A 564 3.13 -23.87 24.75
CA ARG A 564 2.40 -23.22 25.85
C ARG A 564 0.99 -23.82 25.87
N HIS A 565 0.73 -24.63 26.88
CA HIS A 565 -0.61 -25.15 27.18
C HIS A 565 -1.39 -24.09 27.94
N ASP A 566 -1.97 -23.14 27.22
CA ASP A 566 -3.06 -22.33 27.75
C ASP A 566 -4.37 -23.01 27.34
N GLY A 567 -5.13 -23.47 28.33
CA GLY A 567 -6.36 -24.27 28.18
C GLY A 567 -7.57 -23.49 27.65
N ALA A 568 -7.41 -22.78 26.54
CA ALA A 568 -8.53 -22.35 25.71
C ALA A 568 -8.69 -23.37 24.56
N ASP A 569 -9.91 -23.80 24.29
CA ASP A 569 -10.26 -24.61 23.11
C ASP A 569 -9.81 -23.88 21.83
N THR A 570 -8.55 -24.05 21.43
CA THR A 570 -8.06 -23.66 20.12
C THR A 570 -8.67 -24.66 19.14
N LYS A 571 -9.88 -24.37 18.67
CA LYS A 571 -10.32 -24.90 17.37
C LYS A 571 -9.19 -24.56 16.41
N LYS A 572 -8.47 -25.56 15.92
CA LYS A 572 -7.52 -25.38 14.82
C LYS A 572 -8.30 -24.65 13.73
N HIS A 573 -8.01 -23.36 13.55
CA HIS A 573 -8.55 -22.62 12.44
C HIS A 573 -7.99 -23.28 11.19
N VAL A 574 -8.85 -24.07 10.54
CA VAL A 574 -8.61 -24.57 9.19
C VAL A 574 -8.37 -23.30 8.37
N ALA A 575 -7.18 -23.17 7.79
CA ALA A 575 -6.91 -22.12 6.82
C ALA A 575 -8.10 -22.12 5.85
N VAL A 576 -8.77 -20.98 5.68
CA VAL A 576 -9.93 -20.88 4.78
C VAL A 576 -9.46 -21.46 3.44
N GLU A 577 -10.02 -22.60 3.05
CA GLU A 577 -9.61 -23.25 1.81
C GLU A 577 -9.83 -22.24 0.68
N PRO A 578 -8.86 -22.06 -0.23
CA PRO A 578 -9.01 -21.12 -1.34
C PRO A 578 -10.30 -21.44 -2.09
N VAL A 579 -11.17 -20.45 -2.23
CA VAL A 579 -12.43 -20.65 -2.97
C VAL A 579 -12.08 -21.00 -4.41
N ASP A 580 -12.61 -22.12 -4.91
CA ASP A 580 -12.55 -22.42 -6.33
C ASP A 580 -13.51 -21.49 -7.08
N ILE A 581 -12.93 -20.44 -7.66
CA ILE A 581 -13.66 -19.38 -8.38
C ILE A 581 -14.45 -19.96 -9.55
N ALA A 582 -13.97 -21.04 -10.18
CA ALA A 582 -14.61 -21.64 -11.34
C ALA A 582 -15.92 -22.36 -10.99
N THR A 583 -15.99 -22.96 -9.80
CA THR A 583 -17.17 -23.72 -9.34
C THR A 583 -18.04 -22.98 -8.34
N TYR A 584 -17.59 -21.83 -7.85
CA TYR A 584 -18.35 -20.98 -6.93
C TYR A 584 -19.72 -20.60 -7.49
N LYS A 585 -20.75 -20.73 -6.64
CA LYS A 585 -22.12 -20.28 -6.92
C LYS A 585 -22.60 -19.36 -5.79
N PRO A 586 -23.07 -18.14 -6.10
CA PRO A 586 -23.64 -17.26 -5.09
C PRO A 586 -24.92 -17.87 -4.50
N LYS A 587 -25.21 -17.54 -3.24
CA LYS A 587 -26.39 -18.06 -2.53
C LYS A 587 -27.63 -17.24 -2.89
N VAL A 588 -28.43 -17.75 -3.82
CA VAL A 588 -29.73 -17.17 -4.19
C VAL A 588 -30.86 -18.09 -3.73
N ILE A 589 -31.79 -17.57 -2.92
CA ILE A 589 -32.96 -18.30 -2.40
C ILE A 589 -34.18 -17.40 -2.59
N ASP A 590 -35.25 -17.94 -3.20
CA ASP A 590 -36.50 -17.22 -3.46
C ASP A 590 -36.27 -15.86 -4.15
N ARG A 591 -35.40 -15.83 -5.17
CA ARG A 591 -34.98 -14.63 -5.90
C ARG A 591 -34.32 -13.54 -5.04
N VAL A 592 -33.83 -13.90 -3.86
CA VAL A 592 -33.01 -13.03 -3.01
C VAL A 592 -31.58 -13.54 -2.98
N TRP A 593 -30.64 -12.68 -3.33
CA TRP A 593 -29.21 -12.98 -3.22
C TRP A 593 -28.70 -12.60 -1.83
N TYR A 594 -28.16 -13.59 -1.12
CA TYR A 594 -27.52 -13.45 0.18
C TYR A 594 -26.01 -13.32 -0.01
N ILE A 595 -25.47 -12.14 0.30
CA ILE A 595 -24.07 -11.80 0.05
C ILE A 595 -23.13 -12.55 1.01
N SER A 596 -22.10 -13.19 0.46
CA SER A 596 -20.99 -13.79 1.22
C SER A 596 -19.78 -12.86 1.30
N GLU A 597 -18.77 -13.19 2.13
CA GLU A 597 -17.48 -12.46 2.11
C GLU A 597 -16.79 -12.57 0.74
N THR A 598 -16.94 -13.69 0.04
CA THR A 598 -16.38 -13.87 -1.32
C THR A 598 -17.09 -12.98 -2.34
N ASP A 599 -18.42 -12.89 -2.29
CA ASP A 599 -19.19 -11.99 -3.16
C ASP A 599 -18.75 -10.55 -2.95
N LEU A 600 -18.56 -10.16 -1.69
CA LEU A 600 -18.16 -8.82 -1.26
C LEU A 600 -16.79 -8.42 -1.83
N GLU A 601 -15.80 -9.31 -1.83
CA GLU A 601 -14.47 -9.03 -2.38
C GLU A 601 -14.55 -8.70 -3.87
N TRP A 602 -15.29 -9.50 -4.65
CA TRP A 602 -15.47 -9.25 -6.08
C TRP A 602 -16.30 -8.00 -6.35
N MET A 603 -17.38 -7.78 -5.59
CA MET A 603 -18.16 -6.54 -5.69
C MET A 603 -17.29 -5.32 -5.43
N SER A 604 -16.42 -5.35 -4.43
CA SER A 604 -15.53 -4.24 -4.10
C SER A 604 -14.59 -3.90 -5.27
N THR A 605 -13.93 -4.88 -5.87
CA THR A 605 -13.09 -4.67 -7.06
C THR A 605 -13.89 -4.11 -8.23
N GLY A 606 -15.06 -4.68 -8.52
CA GLY A 606 -15.92 -4.20 -9.61
C GLY A 606 -16.45 -2.78 -9.40
N CYS A 607 -16.87 -2.44 -8.18
CA CYS A 607 -17.30 -1.08 -7.82
C CYS A 607 -16.15 -0.09 -8.04
N TYR A 608 -14.90 -0.49 -7.77
CA TYR A 608 -13.77 0.41 -7.99
C TYR A 608 -13.52 0.64 -9.49
N ILE A 609 -13.58 -0.42 -10.31
CA ILE A 609 -13.42 -0.34 -11.77
C ILE A 609 -14.54 0.51 -12.39
N LEU A 610 -15.78 0.31 -11.98
CA LEU A 610 -16.94 1.08 -12.46
C LEU A 610 -16.96 2.53 -11.92
N GLY A 611 -16.10 2.85 -10.95
CA GLY A 611 -15.92 4.20 -10.40
C GLY A 611 -15.23 5.18 -11.34
N THR A 612 -14.67 4.74 -12.47
CA THR A 612 -14.04 5.62 -13.48
C THR A 612 -12.96 6.53 -12.90
N GLY A 613 -12.16 6.03 -11.97
CA GLY A 613 -11.12 6.81 -11.27
C GLY A 613 -11.63 7.62 -10.07
N GLY A 614 -12.94 7.69 -9.83
CA GLY A 614 -13.54 8.38 -8.69
C GLY A 614 -14.44 7.49 -7.83
N GLY A 615 -15.37 8.09 -7.07
CA GLY A 615 -16.18 7.40 -6.04
C GLY A 615 -15.40 6.99 -4.77
N GLY A 616 -14.09 7.25 -4.72
CA GLY A 616 -13.20 6.86 -3.63
C GLY A 616 -12.94 5.36 -3.55
N SER A 617 -11.93 4.97 -2.75
CA SER A 617 -11.66 3.54 -2.54
C SER A 617 -12.83 2.86 -1.83
N PRO A 618 -13.37 1.73 -2.33
CA PRO A 618 -14.44 1.00 -1.65
C PRO A 618 -13.96 0.25 -0.40
N TYR A 619 -12.65 0.22 -0.16
CA TYR A 619 -12.03 -0.63 0.84
C TYR A 619 -12.58 -0.44 2.26
N SER A 620 -12.78 0.80 2.73
CA SER A 620 -13.34 1.04 4.08
C SER A 620 -14.80 0.56 4.22
N HIS A 621 -15.59 0.66 3.14
CA HIS A 621 -16.98 0.19 3.09
C HIS A 621 -17.02 -1.34 3.04
N MET A 622 -16.11 -1.94 2.27
CA MET A 622 -15.91 -3.39 2.23
C MET A 622 -15.58 -3.93 3.63
N LEU A 623 -14.66 -3.30 4.37
CA LEU A 623 -14.33 -3.73 5.74
C LEU A 623 -15.53 -3.64 6.68
N ARG A 624 -16.36 -2.60 6.57
CA ARG A 624 -17.61 -2.48 7.33
C ARG A 624 -18.59 -3.61 7.01
N MET A 625 -18.80 -3.93 5.73
CA MET A 625 -19.66 -5.05 5.33
C MET A 625 -19.09 -6.39 5.82
N ARG A 626 -17.77 -6.57 5.75
CA ARG A 626 -17.09 -7.76 6.27
C ARG A 626 -17.31 -7.90 7.78
N SER A 627 -17.24 -6.81 8.56
CA SER A 627 -17.58 -6.83 10.00
C SER A 627 -19.02 -7.28 10.22
N ILE A 628 -19.98 -6.71 9.48
CA ILE A 628 -21.40 -7.09 9.54
C ILE A 628 -21.58 -8.60 9.30
N LEU A 629 -20.96 -9.15 8.24
CA LEU A 629 -21.09 -10.57 7.90
C LEU A 629 -20.47 -11.47 8.98
N ARG A 630 -19.28 -11.12 9.48
CA ARG A 630 -18.58 -11.89 10.52
C ARG A 630 -19.30 -11.86 11.87
N GLU A 631 -20.04 -10.80 12.16
CA GLU A 631 -20.91 -10.67 13.33
C GLU A 631 -22.25 -11.42 13.16
N GLY A 632 -22.47 -12.09 12.03
CA GLY A 632 -23.69 -12.85 11.73
C GLY A 632 -24.81 -12.02 11.10
N GLY A 633 -24.51 -10.79 10.68
CA GLY A 633 -25.42 -9.96 9.90
C GLY A 633 -25.69 -10.52 8.51
N VAL A 634 -26.86 -10.19 7.97
CA VAL A 634 -27.34 -10.66 6.67
C VAL A 634 -27.52 -9.48 5.73
N ILE A 635 -26.95 -9.59 4.54
CA ILE A 635 -27.05 -8.60 3.47
C ILE A 635 -27.80 -9.26 2.30
N ARG A 636 -28.85 -8.59 1.80
CA ARG A 636 -29.77 -9.11 0.79
C ARG A 636 -29.83 -8.18 -0.41
N VAL A 637 -29.73 -8.75 -1.60
CA VAL A 637 -29.92 -8.05 -2.87
C VAL A 637 -31.13 -8.66 -3.61
N ILE A 638 -31.98 -7.82 -4.17
CA ILE A 638 -33.20 -8.20 -4.93
C ILE A 638 -33.19 -7.57 -6.32
N ASN A 639 -33.89 -8.19 -7.27
CA ASN A 639 -34.02 -7.63 -8.61
C ASN A 639 -34.95 -6.40 -8.58
N PRO A 640 -34.67 -5.31 -9.33
CA PRO A 640 -35.57 -4.16 -9.42
C PRO A 640 -37.00 -4.52 -9.84
N HIS A 641 -37.19 -5.58 -10.63
CA HIS A 641 -38.51 -6.04 -11.06
C HIS A 641 -39.29 -6.84 -10.01
N ASP A 642 -38.63 -7.28 -8.94
CA ASP A 642 -39.28 -7.96 -7.80
C ASP A 642 -39.91 -6.97 -6.81
N LEU A 643 -39.66 -5.66 -6.98
CA LEU A 643 -40.34 -4.60 -6.22
C LEU A 643 -41.83 -4.55 -6.54
N LYS A 644 -42.65 -4.19 -5.57
CA LYS A 644 -44.03 -3.74 -5.80
C LYS A 644 -44.01 -2.29 -6.27
N ASP A 645 -45.05 -1.89 -6.99
CA ASP A 645 -45.12 -0.53 -7.52
C ASP A 645 -45.22 0.55 -6.43
N ASP A 646 -45.81 0.20 -5.28
CA ASP A 646 -45.98 1.06 -4.10
C ASP A 646 -44.84 0.97 -3.08
N ASP A 647 -43.85 0.09 -3.30
CA ASP A 647 -42.64 0.05 -2.47
C ASP A 647 -41.96 1.42 -2.43
N GLN A 648 -41.26 1.71 -1.33
CA GLN A 648 -40.55 2.96 -1.13
C GLN A 648 -39.05 2.66 -1.15
N VAL A 649 -38.36 3.08 -2.21
CA VAL A 649 -36.94 2.82 -2.40
C VAL A 649 -36.14 4.02 -1.88
N GLY A 650 -35.48 3.82 -0.73
CA GLY A 650 -34.59 4.80 -0.12
C GLY A 650 -33.20 4.78 -0.73
N CYS A 651 -32.49 5.91 -0.64
CA CYS A 651 -31.12 6.06 -1.15
C CYS A 651 -30.28 6.82 -0.13
N GLY A 652 -28.99 6.54 -0.09
CA GLY A 652 -28.02 7.32 0.67
C GLY A 652 -26.60 7.10 0.16
N GLY A 653 -25.77 8.12 0.33
CA GLY A 653 -24.39 8.14 -0.17
C GLY A 653 -23.53 9.15 0.59
N GLY A 654 -22.25 8.84 0.73
CA GLY A 654 -21.28 9.73 1.37
C GLY A 654 -20.98 10.94 0.48
N ALA A 655 -20.84 12.11 1.09
CA ALA A 655 -20.41 13.32 0.42
C ALA A 655 -19.22 13.93 1.17
N GLY A 656 -18.16 14.32 0.45
CA GLY A 656 -17.00 14.95 1.05
C GLY A 656 -15.69 14.53 0.41
N SER A 657 -14.61 14.71 1.16
CA SER A 657 -13.27 14.38 0.70
C SER A 657 -12.92 12.90 0.85
N PRO A 658 -12.56 12.19 -0.23
CA PRO A 658 -12.04 10.83 -0.11
C PRO A 658 -10.78 10.74 0.76
N THR A 659 -9.94 11.79 0.77
CA THR A 659 -8.73 11.81 1.60
C THR A 659 -9.03 11.93 3.09
N VAL A 660 -10.17 12.54 3.46
CA VAL A 660 -10.63 12.56 4.85
C VAL A 660 -11.08 11.17 5.27
N GLY A 661 -11.80 10.44 4.41
CA GLY A 661 -12.27 9.08 4.71
C GLY A 661 -11.16 8.03 4.89
N ILE A 662 -9.93 8.32 4.45
CA ILE A 662 -8.75 7.48 4.69
C ILE A 662 -8.26 7.59 6.15
N GLU A 663 -8.46 8.76 6.77
CA GLU A 663 -7.95 9.06 8.11
C GLU A 663 -9.06 9.06 9.18
N LYS A 664 -10.28 9.48 8.83
CA LYS A 664 -11.49 9.39 9.65
C LYS A 664 -12.37 8.28 9.08
N LEU A 665 -12.21 7.08 9.62
CA LEU A 665 -13.00 5.91 9.21
C LEU A 665 -14.50 6.14 9.44
N PRO A 666 -15.40 5.59 8.60
CA PRO A 666 -16.83 5.83 8.72
C PRO A 666 -17.40 5.47 10.11
N GLY A 667 -18.24 6.36 10.63
CA GLY A 667 -19.07 6.14 11.81
C GLY A 667 -20.51 5.76 11.43
N ASP A 668 -21.47 6.41 12.08
CA ASP A 668 -22.92 6.24 11.84
C ASP A 668 -23.55 7.39 11.07
N GLU A 669 -22.77 8.28 10.46
CA GLU A 669 -23.23 9.45 9.69
C GLU A 669 -24.37 9.09 8.73
N MET A 670 -24.23 7.98 8.00
CA MET A 670 -25.26 7.52 7.08
C MET A 670 -26.53 7.05 7.81
N MET A 671 -26.37 6.28 8.89
CA MET A 671 -27.50 5.78 9.66
C MET A 671 -28.24 6.92 10.38
N ASP A 672 -27.51 7.91 10.88
CA ASP A 672 -28.07 9.09 11.53
C ASP A 672 -28.81 9.98 10.52
N ALA A 673 -28.28 10.13 9.30
CA ALA A 673 -28.98 10.79 8.21
C ALA A 673 -30.28 10.06 7.84
N GLN A 674 -30.25 8.72 7.69
CA GLN A 674 -31.46 7.94 7.38
C GLN A 674 -32.50 8.01 8.50
N ARG A 675 -32.09 7.85 9.77
CA ARG A 675 -32.98 7.95 10.93
C ARG A 675 -33.61 9.34 11.00
N GLY A 676 -32.79 10.39 10.91
CA GLY A 676 -33.25 11.77 10.94
C GLY A 676 -34.24 12.09 9.81
N LEU A 677 -33.99 11.59 8.60
CA LEU A 677 -34.91 11.72 7.48
C LEU A 677 -36.27 11.06 7.76
N TYR A 678 -36.28 9.79 8.19
CA TYR A 678 -37.51 9.01 8.40
C TYR A 678 -38.25 9.32 9.70
N GLU A 679 -37.65 10.08 10.61
CA GLU A 679 -38.36 10.72 11.72
C GLU A 679 -39.16 11.95 11.26
N MET A 680 -38.70 12.64 10.21
CA MET A 680 -39.29 13.88 9.70
C MET A 680 -40.12 13.70 8.41
N CYS A 681 -40.15 12.48 7.86
CA CYS A 681 -40.84 12.13 6.62
C CYS A 681 -41.83 10.97 6.86
N ASP A 682 -43.05 11.10 6.33
CA ASP A 682 -44.10 10.06 6.45
C ASP A 682 -43.82 8.81 5.58
N ARG A 683 -42.92 8.92 4.59
CA ARG A 683 -42.56 7.83 3.68
C ARG A 683 -41.29 7.16 4.16
N LYS A 684 -41.40 5.92 4.64
CA LYS A 684 -40.26 5.10 5.08
C LYS A 684 -39.86 4.12 3.98
N ALA A 685 -38.56 3.87 3.82
CA ALA A 685 -38.06 2.90 2.86
C ALA A 685 -38.52 1.46 3.18
N THR A 686 -38.89 0.73 2.14
CA THR A 686 -39.10 -0.72 2.14
C THR A 686 -37.96 -1.47 1.42
N ALA A 687 -37.17 -0.76 0.61
CA ALA A 687 -35.93 -1.24 0.00
C ALA A 687 -34.90 -0.11 -0.08
N MET A 688 -33.62 -0.47 -0.22
CA MET A 688 -32.52 0.48 -0.43
C MET A 688 -31.96 0.35 -1.84
N ILE A 689 -31.38 1.41 -2.38
CA ILE A 689 -30.61 1.40 -3.62
C ILE A 689 -29.36 2.26 -3.47
N ALA A 690 -28.28 1.91 -4.18
CA ALA A 690 -27.07 2.71 -4.18
C ALA A 690 -27.29 4.02 -4.96
N LEU A 691 -26.63 5.09 -4.52
CA LEU A 691 -26.62 6.36 -5.25
C LEU A 691 -25.88 6.21 -6.59
N GLU A 692 -24.71 5.58 -6.52
CA GLU A 692 -23.84 5.28 -7.65
C GLU A 692 -23.17 3.93 -7.40
N ILE A 693 -22.83 3.18 -8.46
CA ILE A 693 -22.09 1.91 -8.33
C ILE A 693 -20.58 2.13 -8.07
N GLY A 694 -20.07 3.33 -8.33
CA GLY A 694 -18.65 3.64 -8.23
C GLY A 694 -18.14 3.73 -6.79
N GLY A 695 -16.98 3.13 -6.53
CA GLY A 695 -16.25 3.28 -5.28
C GLY A 695 -17.05 2.85 -4.03
N GLY A 696 -16.88 3.58 -2.92
CA GLY A 696 -17.51 3.23 -1.64
C GLY A 696 -19.04 3.33 -1.65
N ASN A 697 -19.60 4.25 -2.43
CA ASN A 697 -21.05 4.44 -2.56
C ASN A 697 -21.75 3.23 -3.18
N GLY A 698 -21.07 2.46 -4.04
CA GLY A 698 -21.60 1.22 -4.62
C GLY A 698 -21.93 0.15 -3.59
N LEU A 699 -21.25 0.17 -2.44
CA LEU A 699 -21.49 -0.74 -1.32
C LEU A 699 -22.47 -0.16 -0.28
N GLN A 700 -22.76 1.15 -0.34
CA GLN A 700 -23.48 1.86 0.71
C GLN A 700 -24.94 1.42 0.84
N GLY A 701 -25.63 1.13 -0.27
CA GLY A 701 -27.00 0.60 -0.24
C GLY A 701 -27.09 -0.71 0.55
N MET A 702 -26.13 -1.62 0.33
CA MET A 702 -26.04 -2.90 1.04
C MET A 702 -25.70 -2.74 2.52
N ILE A 703 -24.83 -1.79 2.87
CA ILE A 703 -24.56 -1.45 4.27
C ILE A 703 -25.85 -0.99 4.95
N LEU A 704 -26.61 -0.09 4.34
CA LEU A 704 -27.87 0.42 4.93
C LEU A 704 -28.91 -0.69 5.07
N GLY A 705 -29.07 -1.52 4.03
CA GLY A 705 -30.02 -2.64 4.01
C GLY A 705 -29.68 -3.82 4.94
N ALA A 706 -28.43 -3.92 5.41
CA ALA A 706 -28.00 -5.01 6.27
C ALA A 706 -28.93 -5.24 7.48
N SER A 707 -29.06 -6.50 7.92
CA SER A 707 -29.96 -6.87 9.02
C SER A 707 -29.62 -6.21 10.36
N SER A 708 -28.36 -5.84 10.57
CA SER A 708 -27.89 -5.09 11.75
C SER A 708 -28.20 -3.58 11.68
N ASN A 709 -28.61 -3.08 10.51
CA ASN A 709 -28.94 -1.69 10.26
C ASN A 709 -30.45 -1.53 10.01
N MET A 710 -30.88 -1.17 8.80
CA MET A 710 -32.30 -0.95 8.50
C MET A 710 -33.07 -2.25 8.25
N ASN A 711 -32.37 -3.37 8.04
CA ASN A 711 -32.95 -4.68 7.76
C ASN A 711 -33.89 -4.66 6.53
N LEU A 712 -33.45 -4.01 5.45
CA LEU A 712 -34.17 -3.90 4.17
C LEU A 712 -33.38 -4.57 3.03
N PRO A 713 -34.03 -5.13 2.01
CA PRO A 713 -33.32 -5.60 0.82
C PRO A 713 -32.71 -4.41 0.04
N THR A 714 -31.58 -4.64 -0.62
CA THR A 714 -30.97 -3.68 -1.56
C THR A 714 -31.35 -4.05 -2.98
N VAL A 715 -31.72 -3.08 -3.80
CA VAL A 715 -32.03 -3.27 -5.22
C VAL A 715 -30.73 -3.46 -6.00
N ASP A 716 -30.70 -4.46 -6.88
CA ASP A 716 -29.61 -4.68 -7.84
C ASP A 716 -29.63 -3.60 -8.93
N GLY A 717 -29.08 -2.44 -8.60
CA GLY A 717 -29.03 -1.26 -9.45
C GLY A 717 -28.58 -0.02 -8.67
N ASP A 718 -28.39 1.07 -9.40
CA ASP A 718 -28.08 2.38 -8.83
C ASP A 718 -28.64 3.51 -9.71
N TRP A 719 -28.45 4.77 -9.29
CA TRP A 719 -28.99 5.93 -10.00
C TRP A 719 -28.04 6.53 -11.05
N MET A 720 -26.86 5.96 -11.27
CA MET A 720 -25.84 6.53 -12.16
C MET A 720 -25.23 5.51 -13.14
N GLY A 721 -25.06 4.25 -12.79
CA GLY A 721 -24.35 3.24 -13.58
C GLY A 721 -22.83 3.45 -13.69
N ARG A 722 -22.32 4.51 -13.05
CA ARG A 722 -20.92 4.94 -12.95
C ARG A 722 -20.78 5.88 -11.75
N ALA A 723 -19.58 6.38 -11.45
CA ALA A 723 -19.44 7.54 -10.58
C ALA A 723 -19.61 8.86 -11.34
N TYR A 724 -20.25 9.85 -10.70
CA TYR A 724 -20.28 11.25 -11.16
C TYR A 724 -19.73 12.20 -10.09
N PRO A 725 -19.10 13.33 -10.47
CA PRO A 725 -18.52 14.25 -9.48
C PRO A 725 -19.54 14.99 -8.64
N THR A 726 -20.82 14.99 -9.05
CA THR A 726 -21.88 15.74 -8.37
C THR A 726 -23.18 14.96 -8.25
N LYS A 727 -23.81 15.07 -7.08
CA LYS A 727 -24.97 14.27 -6.66
C LYS A 727 -26.22 14.43 -7.55
N TRP A 728 -26.41 15.59 -8.14
CA TRP A 728 -27.58 15.87 -8.98
C TRP A 728 -27.51 15.17 -10.36
N GLN A 729 -26.35 14.64 -10.75
CA GLN A 729 -26.16 13.87 -11.98
C GLN A 729 -26.63 12.44 -11.79
N THR A 730 -27.95 12.27 -11.63
CA THR A 730 -28.58 10.95 -11.46
C THR A 730 -29.72 10.75 -12.44
N THR A 731 -30.04 9.49 -12.76
CA THR A 731 -31.13 9.15 -13.67
C THR A 731 -32.49 9.66 -13.19
N PRO A 732 -32.87 9.69 -11.90
CA PRO A 732 -34.14 10.28 -11.49
C PRO A 732 -34.27 11.77 -11.87
N VAL A 733 -33.17 12.54 -11.82
CA VAL A 733 -33.12 13.96 -12.23
C VAL A 733 -33.19 14.12 -13.76
N VAL A 734 -32.74 13.12 -14.52
CA VAL A 734 -32.93 13.06 -15.97
C VAL A 734 -34.41 12.93 -16.33
N PHE A 735 -35.16 12.05 -15.65
CA PHE A 735 -36.60 11.88 -15.89
C PHE A 735 -37.42 13.09 -15.44
N ASN A 736 -36.99 13.80 -14.39
CA ASN A 736 -37.52 15.11 -13.98
C ASN A 736 -39.05 15.17 -13.82
N GLU A 737 -39.64 14.15 -13.22
CA GLU A 737 -41.10 14.09 -12.99
C GLU A 737 -41.55 15.05 -11.87
N ARG A 738 -40.62 15.71 -11.15
CA ARG A 738 -40.85 16.74 -10.12
C ARG A 738 -39.64 17.68 -9.96
N PRO A 739 -39.80 18.93 -9.42
CA PRO A 739 -38.72 19.94 -9.39
C PRO A 739 -37.47 19.58 -8.58
N CYS A 740 -37.64 18.98 -7.39
CA CYS A 740 -36.59 18.35 -6.60
C CYS A 740 -37.00 16.89 -6.41
N VAL A 741 -36.25 15.95 -6.97
CA VAL A 741 -36.66 14.55 -7.02
C VAL A 741 -36.51 13.88 -5.66
N PHE A 742 -35.42 14.17 -4.95
CA PHE A 742 -35.05 13.51 -3.71
C PHE A 742 -35.48 14.25 -2.44
N CYS A 743 -36.13 15.39 -2.54
CA CYS A 743 -36.66 16.08 -1.36
C CYS A 743 -37.78 15.26 -0.67
N PRO A 744 -37.82 15.16 0.68
CA PRO A 744 -36.90 15.79 1.65
C PRO A 744 -35.54 15.07 1.77
N ILE A 745 -34.51 15.76 2.24
CA ILE A 745 -33.13 15.27 2.33
C ILE A 745 -32.59 15.50 3.75
N ALA A 746 -31.77 14.59 4.25
CA ALA A 746 -31.05 14.77 5.50
C ALA A 746 -29.54 14.53 5.33
N THR A 747 -28.73 15.30 6.03
CA THR A 747 -27.27 15.19 6.03
C THR A 747 -26.76 15.19 7.46
N ALA A 748 -25.91 14.22 7.83
CA ALA A 748 -25.33 14.12 9.16
C ALA A 748 -23.82 13.97 9.13
N ASP A 749 -23.14 14.49 10.14
CA ASP A 749 -21.68 14.45 10.29
C ASP A 749 -21.17 13.31 11.19
N GLY A 750 -22.09 12.57 11.83
CA GLY A 750 -21.78 11.50 12.79
C GLY A 750 -21.38 11.99 14.18
N ASN A 751 -21.24 13.30 14.38
CA ASN A 751 -20.99 13.93 15.68
C ASN A 751 -22.28 14.41 16.36
N GLY A 752 -23.44 14.00 15.82
CA GLY A 752 -24.76 14.36 16.32
C GLY A 752 -25.38 15.61 15.65
N ASN A 753 -24.71 16.24 14.68
CA ASN A 753 -25.31 17.31 13.89
C ASN A 753 -26.10 16.73 12.71
N LEU A 754 -27.30 17.24 12.52
CA LEU A 754 -28.21 16.85 11.44
C LEU A 754 -28.74 18.10 10.74
N LEU A 755 -28.52 18.18 9.43
CA LEU A 755 -29.13 19.15 8.54
C LEU A 755 -30.32 18.49 7.83
N TYR A 756 -31.52 19.04 8.01
CA TYR A 756 -32.73 18.57 7.31
C TYR A 756 -33.22 19.62 6.31
N MET A 757 -33.45 19.18 5.07
CA MET A 757 -33.94 20.01 3.98
C MET A 757 -35.27 19.45 3.48
N PRO A 758 -36.42 19.98 3.94
CA PRO A 758 -37.73 19.48 3.54
C PRO A 758 -38.03 19.75 2.06
N THR A 759 -37.52 20.86 1.52
CA THR A 759 -37.75 21.31 0.14
C THR A 759 -36.55 22.06 -0.41
N ALA A 760 -36.36 21.99 -1.73
CA ALA A 760 -35.40 22.80 -2.48
C ALA A 760 -35.98 23.14 -3.86
N VAL A 761 -35.39 24.15 -4.52
CA VAL A 761 -35.81 24.55 -5.88
C VAL A 761 -35.39 23.55 -6.95
N SER A 762 -34.31 22.78 -6.72
CA SER A 762 -33.81 21.72 -7.59
C SER A 762 -32.75 20.87 -6.87
N ASP A 763 -32.49 19.66 -7.38
CA ASP A 763 -31.41 18.79 -6.86
C ASP A 763 -30.02 19.43 -7.03
N LEU A 764 -29.80 20.29 -8.05
CA LEU A 764 -28.58 21.08 -8.18
C LEU A 764 -28.43 22.13 -7.06
N ALA A 765 -29.53 22.72 -6.59
CA ALA A 765 -29.47 23.65 -5.47
C ALA A 765 -29.15 22.93 -4.16
N VAL A 766 -29.73 21.74 -3.95
CA VAL A 766 -29.38 20.85 -2.83
C VAL A 766 -27.88 20.59 -2.80
N GLU A 767 -27.31 20.17 -3.93
CA GLU A 767 -25.88 19.89 -4.07
C GLU A 767 -25.00 21.08 -3.63
N ARG A 768 -25.35 22.29 -4.09
CA ARG A 768 -24.61 23.51 -3.72
C ARG A 768 -24.67 23.79 -2.21
N ILE A 769 -25.83 23.58 -1.59
CA ILE A 769 -26.02 23.81 -0.16
C ILE A 769 -25.25 22.78 0.68
N ILE A 770 -25.38 21.49 0.36
CA ILE A 770 -24.63 20.43 1.05
C ILE A 770 -23.13 20.71 0.94
N ARG A 771 -22.63 21.05 -0.25
CA ARG A 771 -21.21 21.38 -0.45
C ARG A 771 -20.74 22.58 0.35
N ALA A 772 -21.58 23.61 0.51
CA ALA A 772 -21.25 24.75 1.35
C ALA A 772 -21.19 24.36 2.84
N ALA A 773 -22.04 23.42 3.28
CA ALA A 773 -22.08 22.96 4.66
C ALA A 773 -20.91 22.01 5.04
N LEU A 774 -20.35 21.27 4.07
CA LEU A 774 -19.28 20.28 4.29
C LEU A 774 -18.12 20.81 5.15
N SER A 775 -17.67 22.05 4.90
CA SER A 775 -16.54 22.64 5.63
C SER A 775 -16.80 22.85 7.11
N GLN A 776 -18.07 22.93 7.52
CA GLN A 776 -18.48 23.08 8.91
C GLN A 776 -18.91 21.76 9.56
N MET A 777 -19.00 20.69 8.75
CA MET A 777 -19.46 19.36 9.15
C MET A 777 -18.34 18.31 9.04
N GLY A 778 -17.09 18.72 9.27
CA GLY A 778 -15.93 17.81 9.28
C GLY A 778 -15.51 17.28 7.90
N SER A 779 -15.87 17.96 6.82
CA SER A 779 -15.47 17.69 5.42
C SER A 779 -15.85 16.31 4.86
N HIS A 780 -16.66 15.54 5.59
CA HIS A 780 -17.25 14.27 5.18
C HIS A 780 -18.56 14.03 5.95
N VAL A 781 -19.64 13.74 5.22
CA VAL A 781 -20.99 13.57 5.79
C VAL A 781 -21.73 12.42 5.10
N GLY A 782 -22.69 11.83 5.82
CA GLY A 782 -23.68 10.94 5.24
C GLY A 782 -24.89 11.72 4.74
N CYS A 783 -25.37 11.43 3.52
CA CYS A 783 -26.57 12.03 2.96
C CYS A 783 -27.66 10.98 2.71
N ALA A 784 -28.87 11.23 3.22
CA ALA A 784 -30.06 10.42 2.99
C ALA A 784 -31.06 11.16 2.09
N GLU A 785 -31.61 10.43 1.12
CA GLU A 785 -32.55 10.93 0.11
C GLU A 785 -33.96 10.47 0.40
N GLY A 786 -34.94 11.34 0.14
CA GLY A 786 -36.36 10.99 0.19
C GLY A 786 -36.67 9.81 -0.74
N PRO A 787 -37.46 8.81 -0.28
CA PRO A 787 -37.68 7.61 -1.06
C PRO A 787 -38.55 7.88 -2.30
N VAL A 788 -38.28 7.10 -3.34
CA VAL A 788 -39.04 7.06 -4.59
C VAL A 788 -39.86 5.78 -4.67
N THR A 789 -40.90 5.74 -5.49
CA THR A 789 -41.77 4.56 -5.58
C THR A 789 -41.11 3.41 -6.34
N GLY A 790 -41.50 2.16 -6.08
CA GLY A 790 -40.99 1.01 -6.82
C GLY A 790 -41.31 1.10 -8.32
N ALA A 791 -42.46 1.66 -8.68
CA ALA A 791 -42.80 1.94 -10.08
C ALA A 791 -41.83 2.93 -10.75
N GLU A 792 -41.40 3.97 -10.02
CA GLU A 792 -40.38 4.91 -10.47
C GLU A 792 -39.01 4.22 -10.58
N THR A 793 -38.60 3.45 -9.57
CA THR A 793 -37.32 2.71 -9.57
C THR A 793 -37.18 1.80 -10.78
N LYS A 794 -38.21 1.00 -11.11
CA LYS A 794 -38.21 0.13 -12.30
C LYS A 794 -38.02 0.88 -13.61
N ARG A 795 -38.42 2.16 -13.68
CA ARG A 795 -38.23 2.99 -14.88
C ARG A 795 -36.89 3.70 -14.90
N TRP A 796 -36.44 4.19 -13.74
CA TRP A 796 -35.33 5.14 -13.65
C TRP A 796 -33.98 4.50 -13.37
N ALA A 797 -33.93 3.39 -12.63
CA ALA A 797 -32.67 2.78 -12.21
C ALA A 797 -31.82 2.32 -13.40
N VAL A 798 -30.50 2.44 -13.25
CA VAL A 798 -29.58 1.64 -14.06
C VAL A 798 -29.55 0.26 -13.42
N GLU A 799 -30.09 -0.72 -14.14
CA GLU A 799 -30.36 -2.05 -13.60
C GLU A 799 -29.10 -2.93 -13.57
N HIS A 800 -29.04 -3.82 -12.57
CA HIS A 800 -28.07 -4.92 -12.45
C HIS A 800 -26.61 -4.49 -12.24
N THR A 801 -26.38 -3.32 -11.67
CA THR A 801 -25.03 -2.79 -11.51
C THR A 801 -24.25 -3.45 -10.38
N ILE A 802 -24.92 -3.95 -9.33
CA ILE A 802 -24.29 -4.77 -8.28
C ILE A 802 -23.88 -6.14 -8.87
N SER A 803 -24.76 -6.76 -9.67
CA SER A 803 -24.44 -7.97 -10.44
C SER A 803 -23.24 -7.77 -11.36
N LEU A 804 -23.19 -6.64 -12.08
CA LEU A 804 -22.07 -6.29 -12.97
C LEU A 804 -20.75 -6.15 -12.19
N ALA A 805 -20.77 -5.42 -11.06
CA ALA A 805 -19.59 -5.25 -10.21
C ALA A 805 -19.05 -6.61 -9.72
N TRP A 806 -19.93 -7.50 -9.26
CA TRP A 806 -19.53 -8.85 -8.85
C TRP A 806 -18.90 -9.66 -10.00
N ARG A 807 -19.46 -9.59 -11.22
CA ARG A 807 -18.93 -10.30 -12.39
C ARG A 807 -17.54 -9.80 -12.77
N ILE A 808 -17.37 -8.49 -12.87
CA ILE A 808 -16.08 -7.85 -13.15
C ILE A 808 -15.03 -8.29 -12.13
N GLY A 809 -15.35 -8.20 -10.82
CA GLY A 809 -14.42 -8.61 -9.78
C GLY A 809 -14.08 -10.10 -9.83
N ARG A 810 -15.06 -10.97 -10.13
CA ARG A 810 -14.84 -12.40 -10.32
C ARG A 810 -13.92 -12.69 -11.50
N ALA A 811 -14.07 -11.96 -12.61
CA ALA A 811 -13.20 -12.08 -13.79
C ALA A 811 -11.76 -11.67 -13.45
N VAL A 812 -11.57 -10.55 -12.74
CA VAL A 812 -10.25 -10.10 -12.27
C VAL A 812 -9.61 -11.15 -11.33
N ALA A 813 -10.36 -11.66 -10.35
CA ALA A 813 -9.88 -12.68 -9.43
C ALA A 813 -9.51 -13.99 -10.16
N THR A 814 -10.29 -14.38 -11.17
CA THR A 814 -10.00 -15.54 -12.02
C THR A 814 -8.72 -15.35 -12.83
N ALA A 815 -8.53 -14.16 -13.42
CA ALA A 815 -7.33 -13.84 -14.18
C ALA A 815 -6.06 -13.91 -13.30
N ARG A 816 -6.15 -13.42 -12.06
CA ARG A 816 -5.07 -13.55 -11.05
C ARG A 816 -4.77 -14.99 -10.72
N GLN A 817 -5.79 -15.78 -10.36
CA GLN A 817 -5.61 -17.18 -9.98
C GLN A 817 -4.97 -18.01 -11.11
N ARG A 818 -5.25 -17.67 -12.37
CA ARG A 818 -4.72 -18.38 -13.55
C ARG A 818 -3.42 -17.77 -14.10
N ASN A 819 -2.86 -16.74 -13.47
CA ASN A 819 -1.71 -15.97 -13.98
C ASN A 819 -1.90 -15.46 -15.42
N ARG A 820 -3.11 -14.99 -15.77
CA ARG A 820 -3.47 -14.47 -17.11
C ARG A 820 -3.79 -12.97 -17.08
N ILE A 821 -3.01 -12.22 -16.33
CA ILE A 821 -3.21 -10.77 -16.13
C ILE A 821 -3.22 -10.01 -17.45
N GLU A 822 -2.39 -10.42 -18.42
CA GLU A 822 -2.32 -9.81 -19.75
C GLU A 822 -3.66 -9.78 -20.52
N THR A 823 -4.59 -10.68 -20.16
CA THR A 823 -5.94 -10.81 -20.75
C THR A 823 -7.08 -10.35 -19.82
N VAL A 824 -6.74 -9.70 -18.70
CA VAL A 824 -7.74 -9.29 -17.70
C VAL A 824 -8.71 -8.27 -18.26
N ALA A 825 -8.25 -7.35 -19.12
CA ALA A 825 -9.08 -6.32 -19.72
C ALA A 825 -10.13 -6.93 -20.67
N GLU A 826 -9.74 -7.94 -21.45
CA GLU A 826 -10.61 -8.70 -22.34
C GLU A 826 -11.64 -9.49 -21.53
N SER A 827 -11.23 -10.07 -20.40
CA SER A 827 -12.16 -10.75 -19.46
C SER A 827 -13.18 -9.77 -18.85
N ILE A 828 -12.77 -8.55 -18.52
CA ILE A 828 -13.68 -7.49 -18.07
C ILE A 828 -14.65 -7.10 -19.20
N ILE A 829 -14.16 -6.96 -20.43
CA ILE A 829 -14.97 -6.63 -21.60
C ILE A 829 -16.06 -7.67 -21.83
N ASP A 830 -15.74 -8.96 -21.71
CA ASP A 830 -16.72 -10.05 -21.85
C ASP A 830 -17.86 -9.93 -20.84
N GLU A 831 -17.57 -9.60 -19.57
CA GLU A 831 -18.58 -9.46 -18.51
C GLU A 831 -19.46 -8.21 -18.66
N VAL A 832 -18.98 -7.16 -19.34
CA VAL A 832 -19.75 -5.91 -19.56
C VAL A 832 -20.54 -5.91 -20.88
N GLY A 833 -20.66 -7.06 -21.54
CA GLY A 833 -21.45 -7.22 -22.79
C GLY A 833 -20.62 -7.45 -24.04
N GLY A 834 -19.31 -7.69 -23.90
CA GLY A 834 -18.39 -8.04 -24.98
C GLY A 834 -17.94 -6.84 -25.83
N PRO A 835 -17.26 -7.11 -26.97
CA PRO A 835 -16.63 -6.09 -27.81
C PRO A 835 -17.59 -5.06 -28.45
N GLU A 836 -18.90 -5.33 -28.47
CA GLU A 836 -19.90 -4.35 -28.93
C GLU A 836 -20.21 -3.28 -27.85
N ALA A 837 -19.99 -3.60 -26.58
CA ALA A 837 -20.33 -2.74 -25.44
C ALA A 837 -19.11 -2.06 -24.80
N ALA A 838 -17.93 -2.66 -24.93
CA ALA A 838 -16.69 -2.14 -24.38
C ALA A 838 -15.49 -2.48 -25.25
N LYS A 839 -14.41 -1.72 -25.07
CA LYS A 839 -13.13 -1.99 -25.75
C LYS A 839 -11.96 -1.49 -24.93
N VAL A 840 -10.80 -2.09 -25.16
CA VAL A 840 -9.54 -1.50 -24.72
C VAL A 840 -9.29 -0.25 -25.57
N ILE A 841 -9.28 0.92 -24.94
CA ILE A 841 -9.00 2.19 -25.59
C ILE A 841 -7.49 2.35 -25.80
N PHE A 842 -6.70 1.95 -24.81
CA PHE A 842 -5.25 2.12 -24.82
C PHE A 842 -4.56 1.19 -23.82
N LYS A 843 -3.34 0.75 -24.13
CA LYS A 843 -2.42 0.09 -23.18
C LYS A 843 -1.11 0.87 -23.18
N GLY A 844 -0.56 1.15 -22.00
CA GLY A 844 0.65 1.95 -21.93
C GLY A 844 1.12 2.27 -20.53
N LYS A 845 2.04 3.20 -20.44
CA LYS A 845 2.68 3.64 -19.20
C LYS A 845 2.28 5.07 -18.89
N VAL A 846 1.96 5.36 -17.64
CA VAL A 846 1.71 6.74 -17.18
C VAL A 846 3.01 7.52 -17.25
N ILE A 847 3.07 8.55 -18.11
CA ILE A 847 4.25 9.39 -18.30
C ILE A 847 4.09 10.82 -17.75
N GLY A 848 2.92 11.16 -17.21
CA GLY A 848 2.70 12.46 -16.57
C GLY A 848 1.37 12.51 -15.85
N VAL A 849 1.33 13.26 -14.75
CA VAL A 849 0.10 13.54 -13.99
C VAL A 849 0.15 14.99 -13.52
N ASP A 850 -0.80 15.81 -13.93
CA ASP A 850 -0.99 17.17 -13.42
C ASP A 850 -2.25 17.25 -12.55
N ARG A 851 -2.22 18.04 -11.46
CA ARG A 851 -3.33 18.18 -10.51
C ARG A 851 -3.46 19.60 -10.01
N THR A 852 -4.68 20.12 -10.02
CA THR A 852 -5.06 21.40 -9.40
C THR A 852 -6.39 21.26 -8.66
N LEU A 853 -6.51 21.90 -7.49
CA LEU A 853 -7.76 21.90 -6.72
C LEU A 853 -8.62 23.11 -7.11
N ARG A 854 -9.89 22.89 -7.46
CA ARG A 854 -10.86 23.98 -7.74
C ARG A 854 -12.24 23.63 -7.20
N ASN A 855 -12.82 24.51 -6.39
CA ASN A 855 -14.17 24.33 -5.80
C ASN A 855 -14.37 22.99 -5.07
N GLY A 856 -13.32 22.47 -4.43
CA GLY A 856 -13.32 21.19 -3.72
C GLY A 856 -13.02 19.98 -4.58
N HIS A 857 -13.21 20.04 -5.90
CA HIS A 857 -12.86 18.96 -6.82
C HIS A 857 -11.37 19.00 -7.20
N VAL A 858 -10.79 17.81 -7.37
CA VAL A 858 -9.45 17.66 -7.96
C VAL A 858 -9.61 17.62 -9.47
N TYR A 859 -9.09 18.63 -10.14
CA TYR A 859 -8.96 18.68 -11.59
C TYR A 859 -7.56 18.25 -11.98
N GLY A 860 -7.42 17.53 -13.07
CA GLY A 860 -6.11 17.15 -13.54
C GLY A 860 -6.16 16.41 -14.85
N GLU A 861 -4.99 15.98 -15.29
CA GLU A 861 -4.81 15.20 -16.50
C GLU A 861 -3.74 14.14 -16.25
N VAL A 862 -4.02 12.90 -16.69
CA VAL A 862 -3.01 11.84 -16.78
C VAL A 862 -2.64 11.61 -18.24
N ILE A 863 -1.34 11.52 -18.50
CA ILE A 863 -0.78 11.28 -19.83
C ILE A 863 -0.22 9.85 -19.86
N ILE A 864 -0.64 9.07 -20.85
CA ILE A 864 -0.24 7.66 -21.01
C ILE A 864 0.40 7.48 -22.39
N GLU A 865 1.55 6.83 -22.44
CA GLU A 865 2.29 6.54 -23.68
C GLU A 865 2.30 5.03 -23.94
N ALA A 866 2.12 4.62 -25.19
CA ALA A 866 2.17 3.21 -25.57
C ALA A 866 3.57 2.62 -25.35
N ASN A 867 3.65 1.38 -24.87
CA ASN A 867 4.93 0.70 -24.66
C ASN A 867 5.49 0.20 -26.01
N GLU A 868 6.76 0.50 -26.33
CA GLU A 868 7.42 0.02 -27.56
C GLU A 868 7.91 -1.45 -27.45
N SER A 869 7.94 -2.03 -26.25
CA SER A 869 8.54 -3.34 -25.98
C SER A 869 7.49 -4.40 -25.59
N GLY A 870 7.31 -5.44 -26.42
CA GLY A 870 6.85 -6.76 -25.95
C GLY A 870 5.40 -7.20 -26.23
N SER A 871 4.57 -6.45 -26.98
CA SER A 871 3.26 -6.93 -27.45
C SER A 871 2.98 -6.41 -28.87
N PRO A 872 2.06 -7.03 -29.66
CA PRO A 872 1.82 -6.63 -31.04
C PRO A 872 1.47 -5.14 -31.10
N ALA A 873 1.98 -4.43 -32.11
CA ALA A 873 1.89 -2.97 -32.30
C ALA A 873 0.45 -2.46 -32.55
N GLU A 874 -0.48 -2.71 -31.63
CA GLU A 874 -1.89 -2.29 -31.73
C GLU A 874 -2.11 -0.86 -31.21
N PHE A 875 -1.35 -0.45 -30.19
CA PHE A 875 -1.44 0.90 -29.62
C PHE A 875 -0.15 1.67 -29.87
N GLU A 876 -0.29 2.91 -30.35
CA GLU A 876 0.83 3.81 -30.66
C GLU A 876 0.51 5.23 -30.20
N GLY A 877 1.56 6.02 -29.94
CA GLY A 877 1.46 7.42 -29.56
C GLY A 877 1.11 7.63 -28.09
N ARG A 878 0.41 8.73 -27.80
CA ARG A 878 0.06 9.17 -26.45
C ARG A 878 -1.42 9.48 -26.34
N ILE A 879 -2.00 9.20 -25.19
CA ILE A 879 -3.33 9.66 -24.81
C ILE A 879 -3.29 10.55 -23.58
N LYS A 880 -4.29 11.43 -23.48
CA LYS A 880 -4.55 12.29 -22.33
C LYS A 880 -5.94 11.97 -21.77
N ILE A 881 -6.03 11.83 -20.46
CA ILE A 881 -7.30 11.62 -19.76
C ILE A 881 -7.48 12.75 -18.73
N PRO A 882 -8.29 13.77 -19.03
CA PRO A 882 -8.68 14.75 -18.02
C PRO A 882 -9.68 14.15 -17.04
N PHE A 883 -9.58 14.60 -15.79
CA PHE A 883 -10.45 14.18 -14.70
C PHE A 883 -10.90 15.35 -13.81
N LYS A 884 -12.08 15.17 -13.19
CA LYS A 884 -12.63 15.99 -12.10
C LYS A 884 -13.09 15.03 -11.01
N ASN A 885 -12.16 14.57 -10.17
CA ASN A 885 -12.25 13.32 -9.37
C ASN A 885 -12.44 12.04 -10.19
N GLU A 886 -13.34 12.03 -11.17
CA GLU A 886 -13.59 10.94 -12.13
C GLU A 886 -13.00 11.28 -13.51
N ASN A 887 -12.62 10.25 -14.28
CA ASN A 887 -12.17 10.36 -15.67
C ASN A 887 -13.32 10.80 -16.58
N ILE A 888 -13.10 11.85 -17.37
CA ILE A 888 -14.14 12.53 -18.16
C ILE A 888 -14.04 12.20 -19.65
N ALA A 889 -12.84 12.13 -20.18
CA ALA A 889 -12.58 11.91 -21.60
C ALA A 889 -11.24 11.20 -21.81
N ALA A 890 -11.04 10.59 -22.97
CA ALA A 890 -9.77 10.04 -23.41
C ALA A 890 -9.47 10.58 -24.81
N PHE A 891 -8.36 11.31 -24.92
CA PHE A 891 -7.94 11.98 -26.15
C PHE A 891 -6.65 11.36 -26.67
N LYS A 892 -6.58 10.96 -27.95
CA LYS A 892 -5.32 10.60 -28.62
C LYS A 892 -4.70 11.84 -29.24
N ALA A 893 -3.46 12.15 -28.86
CA ALA A 893 -2.73 13.24 -29.49
C ALA A 893 -2.35 12.86 -30.94
N LYS A 894 -2.61 13.76 -31.89
CA LYS A 894 -2.21 13.61 -33.30
C LYS A 894 -0.98 14.46 -33.61
N ASP A 895 -0.27 14.08 -34.68
CA ASP A 895 0.94 14.78 -35.15
C ASP A 895 0.69 16.23 -35.58
N ASP A 896 -0.54 16.59 -35.94
CA ASP A 896 -0.94 17.94 -36.33
C ASP A 896 -1.26 18.86 -35.14
N GLY A 897 -1.11 18.36 -33.91
CA GLY A 897 -1.41 19.07 -32.66
C GLY A 897 -2.89 19.08 -32.26
N SER A 898 -3.77 18.41 -33.02
CA SER A 898 -5.17 18.18 -32.63
C SER A 898 -5.33 16.89 -31.81
N ASP A 899 -6.45 16.78 -31.10
CA ASP A 899 -6.76 15.62 -30.26
C ASP A 899 -7.93 14.82 -30.87
N GLU A 900 -7.80 13.49 -30.97
CA GLU A 900 -8.88 12.57 -31.33
C GLU A 900 -9.66 12.13 -30.08
N VAL A 901 -10.99 12.23 -30.10
CA VAL A 901 -11.80 11.68 -29.00
C VAL A 901 -11.90 10.16 -29.14
N LEU A 902 -11.29 9.41 -28.22
CA LEU A 902 -11.40 7.96 -28.17
C LEU A 902 -12.61 7.51 -27.34
N ALA A 903 -12.89 8.22 -26.25
CA ALA A 903 -14.05 8.03 -25.38
C ALA A 903 -14.36 9.33 -24.63
N ILE A 904 -15.64 9.53 -24.27
CA ILE A 904 -16.09 10.69 -23.52
C ILE A 904 -17.35 10.37 -22.74
N VAL A 905 -17.53 11.00 -21.58
CA VAL A 905 -18.76 10.94 -20.77
C VAL A 905 -20.03 11.12 -21.63
N PRO A 906 -21.13 10.39 -21.35
CA PRO A 906 -21.36 9.54 -20.18
C PRO A 906 -20.65 8.17 -20.19
N ASP A 907 -20.00 7.76 -21.28
CA ASP A 907 -19.27 6.48 -21.32
C ASP A 907 -18.21 6.39 -20.21
N LEU A 908 -18.05 5.21 -19.65
CA LEU A 908 -17.13 4.96 -18.54
C LEU A 908 -15.72 4.84 -19.10
N ILE A 909 -14.78 5.50 -18.42
CA ILE A 909 -13.35 5.45 -18.72
C ILE A 909 -12.64 4.96 -17.47
N SER A 910 -12.26 3.69 -17.48
CA SER A 910 -11.65 3.02 -16.34
C SER A 910 -10.18 2.75 -16.63
N VAL A 911 -9.31 3.21 -15.73
CA VAL A 911 -7.88 2.93 -15.78
C VAL A 911 -7.59 1.80 -14.81
N VAL A 912 -7.10 0.69 -15.33
CA VAL A 912 -6.74 -0.50 -14.53
C VAL A 912 -5.25 -0.74 -14.57
N ASP A 913 -4.70 -1.20 -13.46
CA ASP A 913 -3.30 -1.61 -13.35
C ASP A 913 -3.06 -2.85 -14.22
N ALA A 914 -2.10 -2.76 -15.13
CA ALA A 914 -1.82 -3.82 -16.09
C ALA A 914 -1.21 -5.07 -15.44
N GLN A 915 -0.81 -5.00 -14.17
CA GLN A 915 -0.16 -6.10 -13.43
C GLN A 915 -1.09 -6.86 -12.49
N SER A 916 -2.12 -6.18 -11.99
CA SER A 916 -3.09 -6.78 -11.07
C SER A 916 -4.50 -6.84 -11.66
N GLY A 917 -4.84 -5.97 -12.61
CA GLY A 917 -6.22 -5.76 -13.06
C GLY A 917 -7.10 -5.02 -12.03
N GLU A 918 -6.52 -4.48 -10.94
CA GLU A 918 -7.25 -3.55 -10.05
C GLU A 918 -7.49 -2.22 -10.75
N ALA A 919 -8.52 -1.49 -10.30
CA ALA A 919 -8.70 -0.10 -10.69
C ALA A 919 -7.62 0.79 -10.07
N ILE A 920 -7.25 1.85 -10.78
CA ILE A 920 -6.40 2.93 -10.27
C ILE A 920 -7.25 4.19 -10.16
N GLY A 921 -7.44 4.67 -8.93
CA GLY A 921 -8.14 5.93 -8.68
C GLY A 921 -7.33 7.15 -9.12
N THR A 922 -7.99 8.28 -9.39
CA THR A 922 -7.30 9.54 -9.70
C THR A 922 -6.32 10.02 -8.61
N PRO A 923 -6.54 9.76 -7.30
CA PRO A 923 -5.52 10.05 -6.27
C PRO A 923 -4.30 9.13 -6.34
N GLU A 924 -4.43 7.97 -7.00
CA GLU A 924 -3.39 6.94 -7.07
C GLU A 924 -2.52 7.04 -8.32
N TYR A 925 -2.92 7.83 -9.34
CA TYR A 925 -2.12 8.06 -10.54
C TYR A 925 -0.72 8.57 -10.19
N ARG A 926 0.29 7.89 -10.72
CA ARG A 926 1.72 8.20 -10.56
C ARG A 926 2.45 7.84 -11.84
N TYR A 927 3.55 8.54 -12.06
CA TYR A 927 4.48 8.23 -13.14
C TYR A 927 4.98 6.77 -13.06
N GLY A 928 5.08 6.12 -14.20
CA GLY A 928 5.62 4.77 -14.35
C GLY A 928 4.63 3.62 -14.18
N LEU A 929 3.39 3.88 -13.74
CA LEU A 929 2.37 2.83 -13.65
C LEU A 929 2.04 2.28 -15.05
N LEU A 930 2.09 0.96 -15.19
CA LEU A 930 1.62 0.27 -16.39
C LEU A 930 0.11 0.09 -16.29
N VAL A 931 -0.61 0.58 -17.29
CA VAL A 931 -2.07 0.68 -17.24
C VAL A 931 -2.72 0.20 -18.52
N THR A 932 -3.93 -0.33 -18.36
CA THR A 932 -4.87 -0.55 -19.45
C THR A 932 -6.05 0.38 -19.25
N VAL A 933 -6.45 1.09 -20.31
CA VAL A 933 -7.59 2.00 -20.31
C VAL A 933 -8.75 1.29 -21.01
N ILE A 934 -9.83 1.06 -20.28
CA ILE A 934 -11.03 0.38 -20.75
C ILE A 934 -12.13 1.42 -20.91
N GLY A 935 -12.74 1.44 -22.09
CA GLY A 935 -13.97 2.19 -22.35
C GLY A 935 -15.17 1.27 -22.25
N ILE A 936 -16.21 1.67 -21.51
CA ILE A 936 -17.46 0.91 -21.39
C ILE A 936 -18.62 1.85 -21.76
N THR A 937 -19.49 1.39 -22.66
CA THR A 937 -20.64 2.17 -23.12
C THR A 937 -21.61 2.44 -21.98
N ALA A 938 -22.05 3.69 -21.86
CA ALA A 938 -22.99 4.12 -20.83
C ALA A 938 -24.37 3.47 -21.02
N SER A 939 -25.10 3.36 -19.91
CA SER A 939 -26.50 2.94 -19.92
C SER A 939 -27.34 3.77 -20.88
N ASP A 940 -28.33 3.11 -21.50
CA ASP A 940 -29.37 3.75 -22.30
C ASP A 940 -30.12 4.87 -21.54
N LYS A 941 -30.19 4.80 -20.20
CA LYS A 941 -30.73 5.87 -19.34
C LYS A 941 -30.00 7.21 -19.50
N TRP A 942 -28.71 7.17 -19.86
CA TRP A 942 -27.89 8.37 -20.07
C TRP A 942 -27.85 8.84 -21.52
N THR A 943 -28.24 7.99 -22.47
CA THR A 943 -28.02 8.24 -23.90
C THR A 943 -29.31 8.37 -24.72
N SER A 944 -30.44 7.91 -24.18
CA SER A 944 -31.72 7.87 -24.92
C SER A 944 -32.45 9.22 -25.04
N THR A 945 -32.04 10.25 -24.29
CA THR A 945 -32.70 11.57 -24.34
C THR A 945 -31.69 12.71 -24.36
N ALA A 946 -32.04 13.83 -24.98
CA ALA A 946 -31.19 15.02 -25.03
C ALA A 946 -30.86 15.57 -23.63
N ARG A 947 -31.83 15.51 -22.70
CA ARG A 947 -31.63 15.93 -21.31
C ARG A 947 -30.63 15.06 -20.57
N ALA A 948 -30.63 13.75 -20.84
CA ALA A 948 -29.65 12.85 -20.25
C ALA A 948 -28.22 13.23 -20.65
N ILE A 949 -28.01 13.55 -21.94
CA ILE A 949 -26.73 14.03 -22.46
C ILE A 949 -26.38 15.43 -21.93
N GLU A 950 -27.36 16.32 -21.75
CA GLU A 950 -27.14 17.64 -21.15
C GLU A 950 -26.61 17.53 -19.71
N ILE A 951 -27.10 16.57 -18.93
CA ILE A 951 -26.76 16.40 -17.51
C ILE A 951 -25.50 15.54 -17.32
N GLY A 952 -25.37 14.45 -18.07
CA GLY A 952 -24.33 13.43 -17.90
C GLY A 952 -23.25 13.41 -18.97
N GLY A 953 -23.41 14.20 -20.04
CA GLY A 953 -22.49 14.24 -21.19
C GLY A 953 -21.51 15.43 -21.18
N PRO A 954 -20.79 15.67 -22.28
CA PRO A 954 -19.60 16.52 -22.33
C PRO A 954 -19.82 17.95 -21.83
N ALA A 955 -20.96 18.56 -22.20
CA ALA A 955 -21.28 19.94 -21.83
C ALA A 955 -21.37 20.16 -20.31
N ALA A 956 -21.85 19.17 -19.54
CA ALA A 956 -21.93 19.24 -18.08
C ALA A 956 -20.56 19.36 -17.39
N PHE A 957 -19.50 18.97 -18.10
CA PHE A 957 -18.11 19.01 -17.63
C PHE A 957 -17.30 20.16 -18.25
N GLY A 958 -17.96 21.08 -18.95
CA GLY A 958 -17.31 22.23 -19.61
C GLY A 958 -16.69 21.90 -20.97
N LEU A 959 -16.97 20.73 -21.54
CA LEU A 959 -16.53 20.33 -22.89
C LEU A 959 -17.62 20.67 -23.93
N THR A 960 -18.01 21.95 -24.00
CA THR A 960 -19.16 22.42 -24.81
C THR A 960 -18.95 22.30 -26.32
N ASP A 961 -17.70 22.21 -26.75
CA ASP A 961 -17.34 22.15 -28.17
C ASP A 961 -17.30 20.71 -28.70
N LEU A 962 -17.54 19.72 -27.83
CA LEU A 962 -17.52 18.30 -28.16
C LEU A 962 -18.93 17.70 -28.17
N GLU A 963 -19.24 16.97 -29.23
CA GLU A 963 -20.48 16.19 -29.35
C GLU A 963 -20.28 14.78 -28.79
N TYR A 964 -21.25 14.29 -28.02
CA TYR A 964 -21.22 12.90 -27.55
C TYR A 964 -21.50 11.92 -28.70
N LYS A 965 -20.59 10.96 -28.87
CA LYS A 965 -20.76 9.81 -29.76
C LYS A 965 -20.54 8.55 -28.94
N PRO A 966 -21.53 7.64 -28.86
CA PRO A 966 -21.40 6.41 -28.07
C PRO A 966 -20.18 5.59 -28.51
N LEU A 967 -19.44 5.07 -27.53
CA LEU A 967 -18.32 4.17 -27.72
C LEU A 967 -18.73 2.88 -28.46
N GLY A 968 -19.95 2.41 -28.15
CA GLY A 968 -20.52 1.16 -28.62
C GLY A 968 -22.03 1.11 -28.36
N LYS A 969 -22.57 -0.10 -28.15
CA LYS A 969 -23.97 -0.34 -27.78
C LYS A 969 -24.06 -0.79 -26.34
N PHE A 970 -24.97 -0.17 -25.59
CA PHE A 970 -25.27 -0.64 -24.25
C PHE A 970 -25.85 -2.06 -24.29
N VAL A 971 -25.29 -2.94 -23.45
CA VAL A 971 -25.80 -4.29 -23.20
C VAL A 971 -26.18 -4.35 -21.73
N LYS A 972 -27.45 -4.70 -21.47
CA LYS A 972 -27.95 -4.83 -20.09
C LYS A 972 -27.16 -5.93 -19.35
N PRO A 973 -26.61 -5.66 -18.15
CA PRO A 973 -25.87 -6.68 -17.42
C PRO A 973 -26.73 -7.88 -17.03
N VAL A 974 -26.12 -9.06 -16.99
CA VAL A 974 -26.78 -10.31 -16.60
C VAL A 974 -26.97 -10.32 -15.07
N SER A 975 -28.22 -10.42 -14.61
CA SER A 975 -28.52 -10.48 -13.18
C SER A 975 -27.98 -11.79 -12.57
N VAL A 976 -27.22 -11.67 -11.48
CA VAL A 976 -26.82 -12.82 -10.65
C VAL A 976 -28.06 -13.50 -10.06
N ILE A 977 -29.09 -12.73 -9.71
CA ILE A 977 -30.33 -13.26 -9.14
C ILE A 977 -31.04 -14.15 -10.17
N ASP A 978 -31.21 -13.67 -11.41
CA ASP A 978 -31.92 -14.45 -12.43
C ASP A 978 -31.11 -15.67 -12.91
N GLU A 979 -29.78 -15.59 -12.96
CA GLU A 979 -28.92 -16.71 -13.38
C GLU A 979 -28.84 -17.83 -12.33
N TYR A 980 -28.81 -17.47 -11.04
CA TYR A 980 -28.58 -18.43 -9.95
C TYR A 980 -29.83 -18.71 -9.09
N SER A 981 -30.99 -18.12 -9.42
CA SER A 981 -32.25 -18.54 -8.81
C SER A 981 -32.60 -19.95 -9.27
N ASN A 982 -32.72 -20.87 -8.32
CA ASN A 982 -33.27 -22.21 -8.57
C ASN A 982 -34.79 -22.16 -8.76
#